data_AF-A0A7L2EPL5-F1
#
_entry.id   AF-A0A7L2EPL5-F1
#
_cell.length_a   1.000
_cell.length_b   1.000
_cell.length_c   1.000
_cell.angle_alpha   90.00
_cell.angle_beta   90.00
_cell.angle_gamma   90.00
#
_symmetry.space_group_name_H-M   'P 1'
#
loop_
_entity.id
_entity.type
_entity.pdbx_description
1 polymer ?
#
loop_
_entity_poly.entity_id
_entity_poly.type
_entity_poly.pdbx_seq_one_letter_code
_entity_poly.pdbx_strand_id
1 'polypeptide(L)'
;QLCDQVTPGVTADRSTVLASVIAACRRLFSQPPKGFEKYFPNGKKPNGTKGTPGETKETKQATSRQPSGTSSGGGGSGGKKGGKKEDTNWWTRLQKGDIPWDVREFRMYVVGSSFFWTLVVYYFFFRVPGREITWKDFVNNYLSKGLVDRLEVVNKRFVRVIFVPGKSPHEWYVWFNIGSVDTFERNLETVQQDLGIEVENRLPVVYSTESDGSFLLSLLPTILIIGSLLYTLRRGPAGLGRAGRGMGGLFSVGETTAKVLKDEIDVKFKDVAGCEEAKLEIMEFVNFLKNPKQYEDLGAKIPKGAILTGPPGTGKTLLAKATAGEANVPFITVNGSEFLEMFVGVGPARVRDLFALARKNAPCILFIDEIDAVGRKRGRGNFGGQSEQENTLNQLLVEMDGFNTTTNVVILAGTNRPDILDPALMRPGRFDRQIYIGPPDIKGRASIFKVHLRPLKLDTVLNKDNLARKLASLTPGFSGADIANVCNEAALIAARHLSDAINQKHFEQAIERVIGGLEKKTQVLQPEEKKTVAYHEAGHAVAGWFLEHADPLLKVSIIPRGKGLGYAQYLPKEQYLYTKEQLLDRMCMTLGGRVSEQIFFGRITTGAQDDLKKVTQSAYAQIVQFGMNEKVGQISFDIPRQGDMVLEKPYSEATARLIDEEVRSLINIAYERTLNLLTEKKAEVEKVALRLLEKEVLDKSDMLDLLGPRPFAEKSTYEEFVEGTGSLDEDTSLPEGLKDWNKEREKEKEETTDEQVARQIRGGMPF
;
A
#
# COMPACT_ATOMS: atom_id res chain seq x y z
N GLN A 1 -25.27 -2.40 60.28
CA GLN A 1 -26.52 -2.18 61.02
C GLN A 1 -27.65 -2.72 60.15
N LEU A 2 -28.38 -3.80 60.46
CA LEU A 2 -28.45 -4.77 61.57
C LEU A 2 -28.92 -6.10 60.90
N CYS A 3 -28.67 -7.33 61.37
CA CYS A 3 -28.11 -7.87 62.62
C CYS A 3 -27.06 -8.97 62.35
N ASP A 4 -26.20 -9.21 63.34
CA ASP A 4 -25.37 -10.40 63.47
C ASP A 4 -26.14 -11.62 64.06
N GLN A 5 -25.41 -12.75 64.18
CA GLN A 5 -25.66 -13.92 65.04
C GLN A 5 -26.66 -14.99 64.54
N VAL A 6 -26.15 -16.19 64.22
CA VAL A 6 -26.07 -17.35 65.13
C VAL A 6 -25.40 -18.54 64.40
N THR A 7 -24.44 -19.19 65.06
CA THR A 7 -23.91 -20.53 64.75
C THR A 7 -24.31 -21.51 65.88
N PRO A 8 -24.23 -22.84 65.73
CA PRO A 8 -24.06 -23.68 64.53
C PRO A 8 -25.16 -24.78 64.40
N GLY A 9 -25.14 -25.54 63.29
CA GLY A 9 -25.54 -26.96 63.28
C GLY A 9 -27.03 -27.30 63.09
N VAL A 10 -27.45 -27.44 61.83
CA VAL A 10 -28.45 -28.46 61.42
C VAL A 10 -27.97 -29.08 60.11
N THR A 11 -27.93 -30.41 60.03
CA THR A 11 -27.59 -31.16 58.81
C THR A 11 -28.67 -30.97 57.75
N ALA A 12 -28.39 -30.19 56.71
CA ALA A 12 -29.32 -29.93 55.62
C ALA A 12 -29.46 -31.16 54.71
N ASP A 13 -30.61 -31.83 54.79
CA ASP A 13 -30.89 -33.02 53.98
C ASP A 13 -31.07 -32.66 52.49
N ARG A 14 -30.25 -33.28 51.62
CA ARG A 14 -30.07 -32.92 50.21
C ARG A 14 -31.34 -33.07 49.37
N SER A 15 -32.32 -33.82 49.87
CA SER A 15 -33.66 -34.02 49.27
C SER A 15 -34.47 -32.72 49.14
N THR A 16 -34.38 -31.83 50.13
CA THR A 16 -35.27 -30.65 50.25
C THR A 16 -34.88 -29.49 49.33
N VAL A 17 -33.59 -29.23 49.14
CA VAL A 17 -33.07 -28.21 48.22
C VAL A 17 -33.34 -28.59 46.77
N LEU A 18 -33.24 -29.88 46.44
CA LEU A 18 -33.58 -30.36 45.09
C LEU A 18 -35.08 -30.17 44.80
N ALA A 19 -35.94 -30.45 45.78
CA ALA A 19 -37.39 -30.28 45.66
C ALA A 19 -37.81 -28.81 45.48
N SER A 20 -37.17 -27.85 46.18
CA SER A 20 -37.47 -26.42 46.03
C SER A 20 -37.02 -25.87 44.67
N VAL A 21 -35.86 -26.30 44.16
CA VAL A 21 -35.39 -25.94 42.81
C VAL A 21 -36.29 -26.54 41.71
N ILE A 22 -36.73 -27.80 41.87
CA ILE A 22 -37.67 -28.44 40.93
C ILE A 22 -39.04 -27.74 40.97
N ALA A 23 -39.53 -27.32 42.14
CA ALA A 23 -40.77 -26.56 42.27
C ALA A 23 -40.68 -25.16 41.64
N ALA A 24 -39.54 -24.47 41.78
CA ALA A 24 -39.27 -23.19 41.12
C ALA A 24 -39.24 -23.35 39.59
N CYS A 25 -38.55 -24.37 39.07
CA CYS A 25 -38.55 -24.69 37.64
C CYS A 25 -39.97 -25.02 37.13
N ARG A 26 -40.78 -25.78 37.89
CA ARG A 26 -42.16 -26.10 37.49
C ARG A 26 -43.05 -24.86 37.38
N ARG A 27 -42.85 -23.84 38.21
CA ARG A 27 -43.55 -22.54 38.09
C ARG A 27 -43.09 -21.72 36.89
N LEU A 28 -41.81 -21.77 36.53
CA LEU A 28 -41.26 -21.07 35.36
C LEU A 28 -41.69 -21.67 34.00
N PHE A 29 -41.98 -22.97 33.94
CA PHE A 29 -42.32 -23.67 32.69
C PHE A 29 -43.80 -24.01 32.50
N SER A 30 -44.73 -23.51 33.34
CA SER A 30 -46.16 -23.83 33.26
C SER A 30 -47.09 -22.69 32.82
N GLN A 31 -46.58 -21.48 32.60
CA GLN A 31 -47.32 -20.39 31.93
C GLN A 31 -46.43 -19.72 30.87
N PRO A 32 -46.94 -19.45 29.65
CA PRO A 32 -46.19 -18.72 28.65
C PRO A 32 -46.03 -17.25 29.08
N PRO A 33 -44.86 -16.61 28.85
CA PRO A 33 -44.68 -15.20 29.16
C PRO A 33 -45.58 -14.33 28.28
N LYS A 34 -46.15 -13.26 28.88
CA LYS A 34 -47.06 -12.32 28.21
C LYS A 34 -46.47 -11.82 26.89
N GLY A 35 -47.19 -12.05 25.80
CA GLY A 35 -46.78 -11.69 24.43
C GLY A 35 -46.47 -12.87 23.50
N PHE A 36 -46.23 -14.08 24.03
CA PHE A 36 -45.92 -15.28 23.22
C PHE A 36 -47.07 -16.29 23.05
N GLU A 37 -48.28 -15.92 23.46
CA GLU A 37 -49.48 -16.78 23.45
C GLU A 37 -49.90 -17.25 22.04
N LYS A 38 -49.47 -16.57 20.97
CA LYS A 38 -49.73 -16.99 19.57
C LYS A 38 -49.03 -18.28 19.13
N TYR A 39 -48.03 -18.77 19.88
CA TYR A 39 -47.18 -19.89 19.46
C TYR A 39 -47.56 -21.25 20.08
N PHE A 40 -48.66 -21.33 20.86
CA PHE A 40 -49.11 -22.56 21.53
C PHE A 40 -50.54 -22.96 21.11
N PRO A 41 -50.71 -23.86 20.13
CA PRO A 41 -52.04 -24.29 19.68
C PRO A 41 -52.51 -25.55 20.41
N ASN A 42 -53.64 -25.47 21.15
CA ASN A 42 -54.74 -26.46 21.13
C ASN A 42 -55.83 -26.13 22.18
N GLY A 43 -57.11 -26.13 21.76
CA GLY A 43 -58.26 -25.95 22.66
C GLY A 43 -59.53 -25.50 21.93
N LYS A 44 -60.46 -26.44 21.69
CA LYS A 44 -61.69 -26.24 20.90
C LYS A 44 -62.62 -25.14 21.48
N LYS A 45 -63.27 -24.37 20.60
CA LYS A 45 -64.51 -23.60 20.92
C LYS A 45 -65.68 -24.57 21.20
N PRO A 46 -66.72 -24.09 21.91
CA PRO A 46 -67.97 -23.81 21.20
C PRO A 46 -68.63 -22.46 21.56
N ASN A 47 -69.72 -22.13 20.85
CA ASN A 47 -70.45 -20.85 20.90
C ASN A 47 -71.40 -20.74 22.12
N GLY A 48 -71.84 -19.51 22.44
CA GLY A 48 -73.26 -19.30 22.80
C GLY A 48 -73.63 -18.34 23.96
N THR A 49 -73.95 -17.09 23.61
CA THR A 49 -75.05 -16.25 24.19
C THR A 49 -75.11 -15.82 25.68
N LYS A 50 -75.00 -14.48 25.85
CA LYS A 50 -75.81 -13.52 26.65
C LYS A 50 -75.76 -13.46 28.20
N GLY A 51 -75.47 -12.24 28.70
CA GLY A 51 -75.95 -11.69 30.00
C GLY A 51 -74.86 -11.13 30.95
N THR A 52 -74.22 -9.97 30.71
CA THR A 52 -74.46 -8.62 31.36
C THR A 52 -74.42 -8.53 32.91
N PRO A 53 -74.00 -7.39 33.53
CA PRO A 53 -73.41 -6.14 32.98
C PRO A 53 -72.15 -5.58 33.74
N GLY A 54 -71.59 -4.46 33.24
CA GLY A 54 -70.54 -3.63 33.89
C GLY A 54 -69.17 -3.68 33.17
N GLU A 55 -68.40 -2.59 32.97
CA GLU A 55 -68.62 -1.17 33.28
C GLU A 55 -67.66 -0.26 32.46
N THR A 56 -68.07 0.99 32.15
CA THR A 56 -67.32 2.09 31.47
C THR A 56 -66.82 1.92 30.01
N LYS A 57 -66.83 3.03 29.24
CA LYS A 57 -66.87 3.04 27.75
C LYS A 57 -66.39 4.39 27.16
N GLU A 58 -65.79 4.36 25.96
CA GLU A 58 -65.67 5.44 24.91
C GLU A 58 -65.10 6.83 25.29
N THR A 59 -64.17 7.51 24.59
CA THR A 59 -63.56 7.52 23.23
C THR A 59 -64.36 8.20 22.09
N LYS A 60 -63.86 9.37 21.61
CA LYS A 60 -64.07 10.06 20.30
C LYS A 60 -63.34 11.45 20.33
N GLN A 61 -62.91 12.14 19.24
CA GLN A 61 -62.88 11.91 17.78
C GLN A 61 -61.93 12.91 17.05
N ALA A 62 -61.75 12.72 15.73
CA ALA A 62 -61.42 13.71 14.66
C ALA A 62 -59.93 13.83 14.23
N THR A 63 -59.55 14.17 12.98
CA THR A 63 -60.31 14.58 11.77
C THR A 63 -59.58 14.18 10.46
N SER A 64 -60.22 14.36 9.30
CA SER A 64 -59.72 14.08 7.94
C SER A 64 -58.89 15.20 7.30
N ARG A 65 -58.18 14.90 6.20
CA ARG A 65 -58.10 15.73 4.97
C ARG A 65 -57.40 15.03 3.79
N GLN A 66 -58.08 15.01 2.64
CA GLN A 66 -57.52 14.98 1.28
C GLN A 66 -57.92 16.32 0.63
N PRO A 67 -57.19 16.85 -0.36
CA PRO A 67 -57.41 16.52 -1.80
C PRO A 67 -56.05 16.54 -2.57
N SER A 68 -55.91 16.49 -3.91
CA SER A 68 -56.66 16.01 -5.10
C SER A 68 -55.65 15.94 -6.28
N GLY A 69 -55.90 15.15 -7.33
CA GLY A 69 -55.01 15.16 -8.51
C GLY A 69 -55.25 14.06 -9.56
N THR A 70 -56.40 14.09 -10.23
CA THR A 70 -56.68 13.43 -11.52
C THR A 70 -55.79 14.01 -12.65
N SER A 71 -55.57 13.42 -13.84
CA SER A 71 -56.10 12.22 -14.54
C SER A 71 -55.27 11.91 -15.82
N SER A 72 -55.43 10.70 -16.39
CA SER A 72 -55.24 10.33 -17.83
C SER A 72 -53.87 10.51 -18.52
N GLY A 73 -53.40 9.61 -19.41
CA GLY A 73 -53.94 8.32 -19.86
C GLY A 73 -53.18 7.73 -21.07
N GLY A 74 -53.30 6.42 -21.31
CA GLY A 74 -52.71 5.67 -22.45
C GLY A 74 -51.21 5.36 -22.32
N GLY A 75 -50.67 4.21 -22.77
CA GLY A 75 -51.28 2.99 -23.30
C GLY A 75 -50.24 2.14 -24.04
N GLY A 76 -50.25 0.80 -23.89
CA GLY A 76 -49.52 -0.12 -24.79
C GLY A 76 -48.42 -1.02 -24.19
N SER A 77 -48.78 -2.31 -24.03
CA SER A 77 -47.96 -3.52 -24.28
C SER A 77 -46.59 -3.77 -23.62
N GLY A 78 -46.54 -4.84 -22.80
CA GLY A 78 -45.63 -5.98 -23.06
C GLY A 78 -44.23 -6.00 -22.42
N GLY A 79 -44.00 -6.93 -21.48
CA GLY A 79 -42.64 -7.31 -21.04
C GLY A 79 -42.57 -7.97 -19.66
N LYS A 80 -42.12 -9.23 -19.60
CA LYS A 80 -41.98 -10.03 -18.36
C LYS A 80 -40.60 -9.89 -17.71
N LYS A 81 -40.53 -10.26 -16.42
CA LYS A 81 -39.34 -10.52 -15.56
C LYS A 81 -38.52 -9.29 -15.14
N GLY A 82 -38.77 -8.85 -13.91
CA GLY A 82 -37.76 -8.13 -13.12
C GLY A 82 -36.79 -9.10 -12.45
N GLY A 83 -35.49 -8.77 -12.48
CA GLY A 83 -34.46 -9.33 -11.61
C GLY A 83 -34.10 -8.31 -10.52
N LYS A 84 -34.25 -8.68 -9.25
CA LYS A 84 -33.97 -7.81 -8.10
C LYS A 84 -32.54 -8.07 -7.61
N LYS A 85 -31.80 -7.00 -7.26
CA LYS A 85 -30.54 -7.10 -6.52
C LYS A 85 -30.77 -7.80 -5.17
N GLU A 86 -29.87 -8.71 -4.79
CA GLU A 86 -29.82 -9.28 -3.45
C GLU A 86 -28.72 -8.62 -2.62
N ASP A 87 -29.11 -7.67 -1.76
CA ASP A 87 -28.26 -7.19 -0.66
C ASP A 87 -28.62 -7.98 0.62
N THR A 88 -27.94 -9.09 0.88
CA THR A 88 -28.22 -9.97 2.04
C THR A 88 -27.49 -9.53 3.31
N ASN A 89 -28.06 -8.55 4.01
CA ASN A 89 -27.65 -8.22 5.37
C ASN A 89 -28.17 -9.27 6.38
N TRP A 90 -27.26 -10.10 6.91
CA TRP A 90 -27.61 -11.17 7.87
C TRP A 90 -28.33 -10.67 9.14
N TRP A 91 -27.96 -9.47 9.62
CA TRP A 91 -28.57 -8.80 10.77
C TRP A 91 -30.10 -8.64 10.67
N THR A 92 -30.64 -8.33 9.48
CA THR A 92 -32.09 -8.13 9.29
C THR A 92 -32.87 -9.44 9.21
N ARG A 93 -32.21 -10.59 9.06
CA ARG A 93 -32.83 -11.92 9.26
C ARG A 93 -32.85 -12.28 10.75
N LEU A 94 -31.78 -11.98 11.50
CA LEU A 94 -31.72 -12.23 12.94
C LEU A 94 -32.81 -11.46 13.71
N GLN A 95 -33.03 -10.18 13.38
CA GLN A 95 -34.11 -9.37 13.98
C GLN A 95 -35.53 -9.84 13.64
N LYS A 96 -35.72 -10.68 12.61
CA LYS A 96 -37.04 -11.16 12.18
C LYS A 96 -37.43 -12.51 12.79
N GLY A 97 -36.56 -13.15 13.56
CA GLY A 97 -36.88 -14.39 14.29
C GLY A 97 -36.97 -15.67 13.45
N ASP A 98 -36.83 -15.58 12.12
CA ASP A 98 -36.77 -16.73 11.23
C ASP A 98 -35.40 -17.43 11.30
N ILE A 99 -35.18 -18.20 12.36
CA ILE A 99 -34.06 -19.14 12.46
C ILE A 99 -34.63 -20.57 12.44
N PRO A 100 -34.38 -21.37 11.38
CA PRO A 100 -35.03 -22.66 11.18
C PRO A 100 -34.35 -23.77 11.99
N TRP A 101 -34.43 -23.69 13.33
CA TRP A 101 -34.05 -24.80 14.19
C TRP A 101 -35.20 -25.81 14.24
N ASP A 102 -34.97 -27.02 13.73
CA ASP A 102 -35.84 -28.15 14.03
C ASP A 102 -35.87 -28.34 15.56
N VAL A 103 -37.07 -28.53 16.13
CA VAL A 103 -37.30 -28.63 17.58
C VAL A 103 -36.44 -29.74 18.21
N ARG A 104 -36.13 -30.78 17.42
CA ARG A 104 -35.24 -31.87 17.84
C ARG A 104 -33.77 -31.45 17.93
N GLU A 105 -33.32 -30.56 17.04
CA GLU A 105 -31.95 -30.04 17.04
C GLU A 105 -31.76 -29.01 18.16
N PHE A 106 -32.71 -28.08 18.34
CA PHE A 106 -32.69 -27.15 19.48
C PHE A 106 -32.62 -27.89 20.83
N ARG A 107 -33.42 -28.95 21.01
CA ARG A 107 -33.39 -29.77 22.23
C ARG A 107 -32.06 -30.50 22.42
N MET A 108 -31.41 -30.96 21.34
CA MET A 108 -30.10 -31.60 21.39
C MET A 108 -28.98 -30.58 21.73
N TYR A 109 -29.01 -29.39 21.16
CA TYR A 109 -28.06 -28.32 21.49
C TYR A 109 -28.21 -27.81 22.94
N VAL A 110 -29.44 -27.65 23.45
CA VAL A 110 -29.67 -27.26 24.85
C VAL A 110 -29.19 -28.33 25.83
N VAL A 111 -29.47 -29.62 25.56
CA VAL A 111 -28.98 -30.72 26.42
C VAL A 111 -27.45 -30.87 26.34
N GLY A 112 -26.85 -30.76 25.15
CA GLY A 112 -25.40 -30.81 24.96
C GLY A 112 -24.68 -29.63 25.62
N SER A 113 -25.22 -28.42 25.49
CA SER A 113 -24.70 -27.22 26.17
C SER A 113 -24.82 -27.34 27.69
N SER A 114 -25.95 -27.83 28.20
CA SER A 114 -26.13 -28.08 29.63
C SER A 114 -25.11 -29.09 30.18
N PHE A 115 -24.93 -30.23 29.48
CA PHE A 115 -23.95 -31.25 29.86
C PHE A 115 -22.50 -30.72 29.80
N PHE A 116 -22.17 -29.95 28.77
CA PHE A 116 -20.87 -29.27 28.63
C PHE A 116 -20.63 -28.30 29.80
N TRP A 117 -21.59 -27.44 30.12
CA TRP A 117 -21.50 -26.53 31.26
C TRP A 117 -21.42 -27.26 32.60
N THR A 118 -22.10 -28.40 32.76
CA THR A 118 -21.99 -29.21 33.98
C THR A 118 -20.59 -29.84 34.10
N LEU A 119 -19.98 -30.29 33.00
CA LEU A 119 -18.60 -30.78 32.96
C LEU A 119 -17.58 -29.66 33.24
N VAL A 120 -17.77 -28.47 32.67
CA VAL A 120 -16.93 -27.29 32.92
C VAL A 120 -17.04 -26.86 34.38
N VAL A 121 -18.25 -26.77 34.93
CA VAL A 121 -18.46 -26.45 36.35
C VAL A 121 -17.83 -27.53 37.25
N TYR A 122 -17.99 -28.81 36.94
CA TYR A 122 -17.34 -29.91 37.67
C TYR A 122 -15.81 -29.77 37.65
N TYR A 123 -15.21 -29.50 36.49
CA TYR A 123 -13.77 -29.26 36.34
C TYR A 123 -13.27 -28.07 37.17
N PHE A 124 -14.02 -26.95 37.18
CA PHE A 124 -13.67 -25.78 37.99
C PHE A 124 -13.91 -26.02 39.50
N PHE A 125 -14.91 -26.80 39.91
CA PHE A 125 -15.21 -27.08 41.32
C PHE A 125 -14.20 -28.03 41.98
N PHE A 126 -13.56 -28.92 41.21
CA PHE A 126 -12.54 -29.85 41.70
C PHE A 126 -11.10 -29.33 41.59
N ARG A 127 -10.88 -28.13 41.02
CA ARG A 127 -9.55 -27.51 40.99
C ARG A 127 -9.24 -26.89 42.36
N VAL A 128 -8.32 -27.51 43.10
CA VAL A 128 -7.93 -27.06 44.45
C VAL A 128 -7.36 -25.62 44.38
N PRO A 129 -7.91 -24.65 45.12
CA PRO A 129 -7.45 -23.27 45.08
C PRO A 129 -6.18 -23.09 45.92
N GLY A 130 -5.01 -23.07 45.28
CA GLY A 130 -3.79 -22.60 45.91
C GLY A 130 -3.78 -21.07 46.06
N ARG A 131 -3.27 -20.56 47.19
CA ARG A 131 -3.16 -19.10 47.42
C ARG A 131 -1.92 -18.55 46.73
N GLU A 132 -2.10 -17.60 45.81
CA GLU A 132 -1.00 -16.84 45.21
C GLU A 132 -0.40 -15.86 46.24
N ILE A 133 0.93 -15.82 46.33
CA ILE A 133 1.70 -14.83 47.11
C ILE A 133 2.75 -14.16 46.23
N THR A 134 3.38 -13.10 46.75
CA THR A 134 4.51 -12.45 46.05
C THR A 134 5.85 -13.01 46.54
N TRP A 135 6.90 -12.87 45.72
CA TRP A 135 8.28 -13.23 46.11
C TRP A 135 8.73 -12.57 47.44
N LYS A 136 8.38 -11.29 47.65
CA LYS A 136 8.71 -10.58 48.90
C LYS A 136 7.95 -11.15 50.10
N ASP A 137 6.70 -11.56 49.91
CA ASP A 137 5.89 -12.19 50.95
C ASP A 137 6.43 -13.59 51.29
N PHE A 138 6.84 -14.37 50.28
CA PHE A 138 7.54 -15.64 50.45
C PHE A 138 8.78 -15.48 51.36
N VAL A 139 9.69 -14.58 50.99
CA VAL A 139 10.94 -14.34 51.73
C VAL A 139 10.67 -13.86 53.16
N ASN A 140 9.82 -12.84 53.33
CA ASN A 140 9.65 -12.17 54.62
C ASN A 140 8.76 -12.94 55.60
N ASN A 141 7.76 -13.69 55.13
CA ASN A 141 6.78 -14.34 56.01
C ASN A 141 6.92 -15.85 56.16
N TYR A 142 7.61 -16.53 55.25
CA TYR A 142 7.72 -17.99 55.23
C TYR A 142 9.18 -18.48 55.31
N LEU A 143 10.07 -17.92 54.48
CA LEU A 143 11.48 -18.30 54.45
C LEU A 143 12.24 -17.86 55.72
N SER A 144 12.15 -16.57 56.08
CA SER A 144 12.80 -15.99 57.28
C SER A 144 12.42 -16.66 58.61
N LYS A 145 11.24 -17.30 58.66
CA LYS A 145 10.69 -17.96 59.86
C LYS A 145 10.99 -19.47 59.89
N GLY A 146 11.73 -20.00 58.91
CA GLY A 146 12.07 -21.44 58.84
C GLY A 146 10.84 -22.36 58.72
N LEU A 147 9.78 -21.90 58.04
CA LEU A 147 8.53 -22.67 57.90
C LEU A 147 8.52 -23.59 56.67
N VAL A 148 9.46 -23.41 55.74
CA VAL A 148 9.53 -24.11 54.46
C VAL A 148 10.38 -25.37 54.59
N ASP A 149 9.87 -26.49 54.07
CA ASP A 149 10.57 -27.78 53.96
C ASP A 149 11.29 -27.89 52.61
N ARG A 150 10.56 -27.62 51.51
CA ARG A 150 11.08 -27.65 50.15
C ARG A 150 10.27 -26.79 49.18
N LEU A 151 10.85 -26.52 48.02
CA LEU A 151 10.21 -25.76 46.94
C LEU A 151 10.02 -26.65 45.71
N GLU A 152 8.80 -26.70 45.18
CA GLU A 152 8.46 -27.49 44.00
C GLU A 152 8.21 -26.58 42.79
N VAL A 153 9.09 -26.62 41.79
CA VAL A 153 8.95 -25.87 40.53
C VAL A 153 8.04 -26.64 39.58
N VAL A 154 6.79 -26.17 39.44
CA VAL A 154 5.77 -26.82 38.63
C VAL A 154 5.81 -26.25 37.20
N ASN A 155 5.98 -27.12 36.21
CA ASN A 155 5.95 -26.80 34.77
C ASN A 155 6.86 -25.62 34.35
N LYS A 156 7.93 -25.34 35.12
CA LYS A 156 8.85 -24.19 34.96
C LYS A 156 8.15 -22.81 34.95
N ARG A 157 6.94 -22.69 35.49
CA ARG A 157 6.13 -21.44 35.47
C ARG A 157 5.88 -20.86 36.85
N PHE A 158 5.69 -21.71 37.86
CA PHE A 158 5.44 -21.28 39.22
C PHE A 158 6.10 -22.22 40.23
N VAL A 159 6.28 -21.72 41.44
CA VAL A 159 6.86 -22.46 42.57
C VAL A 159 5.77 -22.70 43.61
N ARG A 160 5.57 -23.97 43.98
CA ARG A 160 4.74 -24.42 45.09
C ARG A 160 5.61 -24.53 46.34
N VAL A 161 5.20 -23.88 47.42
CA VAL A 161 5.89 -23.90 48.71
C VAL A 161 5.32 -25.04 49.56
N ILE A 162 6.19 -25.93 50.03
CA ILE A 162 5.82 -27.00 50.96
C ILE A 162 6.34 -26.66 52.35
N PHE A 163 5.45 -26.73 53.34
CA PHE A 163 5.74 -26.40 54.72
C PHE A 163 6.17 -27.64 55.52
N VAL A 164 6.96 -27.43 56.56
CA VAL A 164 7.36 -28.48 57.50
C VAL A 164 6.10 -29.11 58.14
N PRO A 165 5.98 -30.46 58.17
CA PRO A 165 4.83 -31.14 58.76
C PRO A 165 4.53 -30.66 60.19
N GLY A 166 3.30 -30.20 60.42
CA GLY A 166 2.85 -29.69 61.72
C GLY A 166 3.06 -28.18 61.97
N LYS A 167 3.68 -27.43 61.04
CA LYS A 167 3.83 -25.96 61.11
C LYS A 167 3.22 -25.19 59.92
N SER A 168 2.23 -25.77 59.25
CA SER A 168 1.52 -25.14 58.14
C SER A 168 0.55 -24.04 58.62
N PRO A 169 0.70 -22.76 58.23
CA PRO A 169 -0.20 -21.69 58.67
C PRO A 169 -1.57 -21.68 57.95
N HIS A 170 -1.74 -22.45 56.87
CA HIS A 170 -2.96 -22.54 56.06
C HIS A 170 -3.25 -23.98 55.64
N GLU A 171 -4.52 -24.31 55.40
CA GLU A 171 -4.96 -25.63 54.87
C GLU A 171 -4.64 -25.81 53.37
N TRP A 172 -4.37 -24.71 52.66
CA TRP A 172 -4.06 -24.72 51.22
C TRP A 172 -2.57 -24.50 50.95
N TYR A 173 -2.07 -25.11 49.88
CA TYR A 173 -0.72 -24.85 49.40
C TYR A 173 -0.59 -23.41 48.90
N VAL A 174 0.61 -22.87 49.04
CA VAL A 174 0.97 -21.50 48.69
C VAL A 174 1.88 -21.53 47.46
N TRP A 175 1.69 -20.62 46.52
CA TRP A 175 2.46 -20.60 45.28
C TRP A 175 2.72 -19.19 44.75
N PHE A 176 3.73 -19.04 43.90
CA PHE A 176 4.04 -17.78 43.19
C PHE A 176 4.62 -18.02 41.81
N ASN A 177 4.35 -17.10 40.88
CA ASN A 177 4.87 -17.14 39.51
C ASN A 177 6.37 -16.79 39.44
N ILE A 178 7.10 -17.43 38.52
CA ILE A 178 8.52 -17.15 38.22
C ILE A 178 8.71 -16.81 36.73
N GLY A 179 9.63 -15.88 36.43
CA GLY A 179 9.92 -15.47 35.04
C GLY A 179 10.83 -16.47 34.31
N SER A 180 11.92 -16.89 34.97
CA SER A 180 12.80 -17.97 34.52
C SER A 180 13.32 -18.73 35.73
N VAL A 181 13.64 -20.01 35.52
CA VAL A 181 14.16 -20.90 36.57
C VAL A 181 15.53 -20.40 37.05
N ASP A 182 16.43 -20.09 36.13
CA ASP A 182 17.80 -19.66 36.45
C ASP A 182 17.83 -18.35 37.27
N THR A 183 16.90 -17.42 37.03
CA THR A 183 16.79 -16.19 37.83
C THR A 183 16.18 -16.46 39.20
N PHE A 184 15.23 -17.41 39.29
CA PHE A 184 14.68 -17.85 40.58
C PHE A 184 15.74 -18.54 41.45
N GLU A 185 16.53 -19.48 40.91
CA GLU A 185 17.58 -20.17 41.67
C GLU A 185 18.66 -19.19 42.17
N ARG A 186 19.11 -18.25 41.31
CA ARG A 186 20.06 -17.19 41.72
C ARG A 186 19.50 -16.31 42.83
N ASN A 187 18.25 -15.84 42.70
CA ASN A 187 17.61 -15.00 43.72
C ASN A 187 17.43 -15.77 45.04
N LEU A 188 17.10 -17.06 44.98
CA LEU A 188 16.99 -17.92 46.16
C LEU A 188 18.36 -18.12 46.83
N GLU A 189 19.42 -18.35 46.04
CA GLU A 189 20.78 -18.47 46.59
C GLU A 189 21.25 -17.16 47.25
N THR A 190 21.06 -16.00 46.63
CA THR A 190 21.39 -14.71 47.25
C THR A 190 20.65 -14.51 48.57
N VAL A 191 19.33 -14.77 48.60
CA VAL A 191 18.54 -14.60 49.84
C VAL A 191 18.93 -15.60 50.93
N GLN A 192 19.31 -16.84 50.59
CA GLN A 192 19.80 -17.80 51.58
C GLN A 192 21.18 -17.41 52.14
N GLN A 193 22.03 -16.77 51.32
CA GLN A 193 23.30 -16.18 51.78
C GLN A 193 23.06 -14.98 52.70
N ASP A 194 22.17 -14.05 52.32
CA ASP A 194 21.80 -12.88 53.13
C ASP A 194 21.20 -13.26 54.50
N LEU A 195 20.46 -14.37 54.55
CA LEU A 195 19.89 -14.94 55.78
C LEU A 195 20.88 -15.79 56.60
N GLY A 196 22.12 -15.96 56.14
CA GLY A 196 23.16 -16.72 56.85
C GLY A 196 22.91 -18.23 56.94
N ILE A 197 22.19 -18.81 55.98
CA ILE A 197 21.84 -20.24 56.00
C ILE A 197 23.04 -21.06 55.53
N GLU A 198 23.53 -21.95 56.42
CA GLU A 198 24.62 -22.89 56.16
C GLU A 198 24.33 -23.81 54.97
N VAL A 199 25.39 -24.28 54.28
CA VAL A 199 25.26 -25.00 53.01
C VAL A 199 24.47 -26.31 53.14
N GLU A 200 24.59 -27.01 54.27
CA GLU A 200 23.82 -28.22 54.58
C GLU A 200 22.32 -27.96 54.80
N ASN A 201 21.94 -26.73 55.18
CA ASN A 201 20.56 -26.35 55.54
C ASN A 201 19.82 -25.58 54.42
N ARG A 202 20.38 -25.52 53.20
CA ARG A 202 19.75 -24.89 52.04
C ARG A 202 18.50 -25.68 51.60
N LEU A 203 17.44 -24.96 51.22
CA LEU A 203 16.18 -25.58 50.82
C LEU A 203 16.34 -26.36 49.49
N PRO A 204 15.90 -27.63 49.43
CA PRO A 204 15.91 -28.39 48.20
C PRO A 204 14.83 -27.88 47.23
N VAL A 205 15.22 -27.69 45.97
CA VAL A 205 14.34 -27.36 44.85
C VAL A 205 14.05 -28.63 44.05
N VAL A 206 12.79 -29.03 43.99
CA VAL A 206 12.32 -30.24 43.28
C VAL A 206 11.54 -29.82 42.04
N TYR A 207 11.79 -30.48 40.91
CA TYR A 207 11.11 -30.19 39.65
C TYR A 207 9.96 -31.16 39.41
N SER A 208 8.74 -30.64 39.21
CA SER A 208 7.55 -31.45 38.93
C SER A 208 6.84 -31.00 37.65
N THR A 209 6.42 -31.98 36.85
CA THR A 209 5.65 -31.77 35.62
C THR A 209 4.23 -32.27 35.84
N GLU A 210 3.33 -31.37 36.23
CA GLU A 210 1.91 -31.70 36.41
C GLU A 210 1.16 -31.45 35.10
N SER A 211 0.56 -32.50 34.52
CA SER A 211 -0.27 -32.36 33.33
C SER A 211 -1.65 -31.80 33.70
N ASP A 212 -1.72 -30.47 33.83
CA ASP A 212 -2.97 -29.72 33.80
C ASP A 212 -3.77 -30.19 32.57
N GLY A 213 -4.99 -30.71 32.75
CA GLY A 213 -5.83 -31.32 31.70
C GLY A 213 -6.21 -30.41 30.51
N SER A 214 -5.72 -29.18 30.50
CA SER A 214 -5.63 -28.23 29.39
C SER A 214 -5.32 -28.87 28.02
N PHE A 215 -4.47 -29.91 27.94
CA PHE A 215 -4.18 -30.60 26.68
C PHE A 215 -5.43 -31.27 26.07
N LEU A 216 -6.23 -31.96 26.89
CA LEU A 216 -7.50 -32.58 26.46
C LEU A 216 -8.54 -31.51 26.06
N LEU A 217 -8.55 -30.36 26.75
CA LEU A 217 -9.39 -29.21 26.39
C LEU A 217 -8.95 -28.55 25.06
N SER A 218 -7.65 -28.49 24.76
CA SER A 218 -7.14 -27.97 23.47
C SER A 218 -7.41 -28.89 22.28
N LEU A 219 -7.65 -30.18 22.53
CA LEU A 219 -8.12 -31.18 21.54
C LEU A 219 -9.64 -31.12 21.30
N LEU A 220 -10.41 -30.43 22.15
CA LEU A 220 -11.87 -30.36 22.03
C LEU A 220 -12.33 -29.64 20.74
N PRO A 221 -11.72 -28.51 20.30
CA PRO A 221 -12.05 -27.88 19.02
C PRO A 221 -11.73 -28.75 17.80
N THR A 222 -10.61 -29.48 17.80
CA THR A 222 -10.24 -30.35 16.67
C THR A 222 -11.13 -31.58 16.61
N ILE A 223 -11.49 -32.18 17.76
CA ILE A 223 -12.49 -33.25 17.82
C ILE A 223 -13.88 -32.76 17.38
N LEU A 224 -14.29 -31.53 17.72
CA LEU A 224 -15.54 -30.94 17.21
C LEU A 224 -15.52 -30.73 15.70
N ILE A 225 -14.41 -30.28 15.12
CA ILE A 225 -14.28 -30.12 13.67
C ILE A 225 -14.32 -31.49 12.97
N ILE A 226 -13.57 -32.48 13.46
CA ILE A 226 -13.58 -33.84 12.90
C ILE A 226 -14.95 -34.50 13.06
N GLY A 227 -15.61 -34.33 14.21
CA GLY A 227 -16.97 -34.81 14.47
C GLY A 227 -18.01 -34.15 13.57
N SER A 228 -17.91 -32.83 13.36
CA SER A 228 -18.76 -32.07 12.43
C SER A 228 -18.56 -32.53 10.99
N LEU A 229 -17.30 -32.74 10.56
CA LEU A 229 -16.96 -33.23 9.24
C LEU A 229 -17.48 -34.65 9.00
N LEU A 230 -17.31 -35.56 9.96
CA LEU A 230 -17.89 -36.91 9.91
C LEU A 230 -19.42 -36.90 9.92
N TYR A 231 -20.04 -35.95 10.64
CA TYR A 231 -21.49 -35.80 10.70
C TYR A 231 -22.08 -35.29 9.38
N THR A 232 -21.42 -34.33 8.72
CA THR A 232 -21.83 -33.84 7.38
C THR A 232 -21.63 -34.90 6.31
N LEU A 233 -20.50 -35.63 6.33
CA LEU A 233 -20.28 -36.81 5.49
C LEU A 233 -21.34 -37.91 5.70
N ARG A 234 -21.88 -38.07 6.91
CA ARG A 234 -22.88 -39.10 7.24
C ARG A 234 -24.34 -38.65 7.06
N ARG A 235 -24.59 -37.35 6.84
CA ARG A 235 -25.93 -36.79 6.54
C ARG A 235 -26.14 -36.44 5.06
N GLY A 236 -25.13 -36.61 4.19
CA GLY A 236 -25.32 -36.53 2.74
C GLY A 236 -26.30 -37.61 2.23
N PRO A 237 -27.20 -37.30 1.28
CA PRO A 237 -28.18 -38.27 0.79
C PRO A 237 -27.54 -39.34 -0.09
N ALA A 238 -27.48 -40.57 0.45
CA ALA A 238 -27.33 -41.85 -0.24
C ALA A 238 -26.08 -42.07 -1.13
N GLY A 239 -25.22 -43.00 -0.68
CA GLY A 239 -24.56 -43.94 -1.59
C GLY A 239 -23.04 -43.96 -1.58
N LEU A 240 -22.47 -44.81 -0.72
CA LEU A 240 -21.12 -45.36 -0.92
C LEU A 240 -21.15 -46.28 -2.16
N GLY A 241 -21.10 -45.71 -3.38
CA GLY A 241 -21.18 -46.50 -4.61
C GLY A 241 -21.65 -45.79 -5.87
N ARG A 242 -20.97 -44.71 -6.29
CA ARG A 242 -20.94 -44.35 -7.72
C ARG A 242 -19.70 -43.54 -8.09
N ALA A 243 -18.78 -44.15 -8.84
CA ALA A 243 -17.73 -43.41 -9.51
C ALA A 243 -18.31 -42.62 -10.69
N GLY A 244 -17.84 -41.39 -10.87
CA GLY A 244 -18.16 -40.53 -12.02
C GLY A 244 -19.24 -39.48 -11.78
N ARG A 245 -18.90 -38.24 -12.18
CA ARG A 245 -19.76 -37.04 -12.30
C ARG A 245 -20.08 -36.31 -10.99
N GLY A 246 -19.24 -35.31 -10.65
CA GLY A 246 -19.52 -34.38 -9.54
C GLY A 246 -18.36 -33.50 -9.04
N MET A 247 -17.11 -33.71 -9.48
CA MET A 247 -15.93 -32.99 -8.95
C MET A 247 -15.47 -31.84 -9.86
N GLY A 248 -16.40 -30.93 -10.21
CA GLY A 248 -16.15 -29.83 -11.16
C GLY A 248 -15.75 -28.48 -10.54
N GLY A 249 -15.75 -28.34 -9.21
CA GLY A 249 -15.56 -27.05 -8.53
C GLY A 249 -14.14 -26.71 -8.06
N LEU A 250 -13.20 -27.67 -8.11
CA LEU A 250 -11.84 -27.53 -7.53
C LEU A 250 -10.70 -27.57 -8.55
N PHE A 251 -10.99 -27.92 -9.81
CA PHE A 251 -9.97 -28.08 -10.87
C PHE A 251 -9.90 -26.92 -11.87
N SER A 252 -10.76 -25.91 -11.76
CA SER A 252 -10.87 -24.80 -12.74
C SER A 252 -9.95 -23.59 -12.45
N VAL A 253 -9.08 -23.66 -11.43
CA VAL A 253 -8.31 -22.50 -10.91
C VAL A 253 -6.98 -22.30 -11.66
N GLY A 254 -6.53 -23.28 -12.44
CA GLY A 254 -5.21 -23.27 -13.10
C GLY A 254 -5.09 -22.42 -14.37
N GLU A 255 -6.20 -22.11 -15.04
CA GLU A 255 -6.18 -21.41 -16.33
C GLU A 255 -5.66 -19.96 -16.22
N THR A 256 -5.17 -19.42 -17.35
CA THR A 256 -4.70 -18.04 -17.43
C THR A 256 -5.82 -17.02 -17.58
N THR A 257 -5.77 -15.99 -16.75
CA THR A 257 -6.52 -14.73 -16.84
C THR A 257 -6.03 -13.78 -17.95
N ALA A 258 -5.00 -14.17 -18.71
CA ALA A 258 -4.31 -13.36 -19.71
C ALA A 258 -5.24 -12.82 -20.80
N LYS A 259 -5.14 -11.51 -21.06
CA LYS A 259 -5.94 -10.84 -22.09
C LYS A 259 -5.16 -10.84 -23.40
N VAL A 260 -5.72 -11.48 -24.42
CA VAL A 260 -5.20 -11.45 -25.80
C VAL A 260 -5.90 -10.32 -26.55
N LEU A 261 -5.16 -9.27 -26.88
CA LEU A 261 -5.61 -8.21 -27.77
C LEU A 261 -5.29 -8.64 -29.20
N LYS A 262 -6.33 -9.04 -29.94
CA LYS A 262 -6.26 -9.45 -31.36
C LYS A 262 -6.68 -8.35 -32.34
N ASP A 263 -7.44 -7.37 -31.85
CA ASP A 263 -7.86 -6.22 -32.65
C ASP A 263 -6.68 -5.24 -32.83
N GLU A 264 -6.75 -4.40 -33.86
CA GLU A 264 -5.71 -3.41 -34.15
C GLU A 264 -5.46 -2.49 -32.96
N ILE A 265 -4.20 -2.42 -32.50
CA ILE A 265 -3.82 -1.58 -31.38
C ILE A 265 -3.65 -0.14 -31.88
N ASP A 266 -4.53 0.75 -31.44
CA ASP A 266 -4.55 2.18 -31.83
C ASP A 266 -3.25 2.94 -31.51
N VAL A 267 -2.49 2.46 -30.51
CA VAL A 267 -1.26 3.11 -30.02
C VAL A 267 -0.08 2.77 -30.92
N LYS A 268 0.60 3.80 -31.42
CA LYS A 268 1.79 3.69 -32.31
C LYS A 268 2.98 4.48 -31.71
N PHE A 269 4.20 4.33 -32.23
CA PHE A 269 5.39 5.03 -31.71
C PHE A 269 5.30 6.56 -31.83
N LYS A 270 4.44 7.08 -32.72
CA LYS A 270 4.11 8.53 -32.82
C LYS A 270 3.38 9.07 -31.59
N ASP A 271 2.82 8.19 -30.76
CA ASP A 271 2.05 8.54 -29.56
C ASP A 271 2.88 8.31 -28.27
N VAL A 272 4.18 7.99 -28.42
CA VAL A 272 5.18 7.88 -27.36
C VAL A 272 6.33 8.82 -27.68
N ALA A 273 6.77 9.65 -26.72
CA ALA A 273 7.81 10.66 -26.91
C ALA A 273 8.61 10.88 -25.63
N GLY A 274 9.78 11.53 -25.72
CA GLY A 274 10.66 11.80 -24.59
C GLY A 274 11.37 10.55 -24.04
N CYS A 275 11.65 9.58 -24.91
CA CYS A 275 12.38 8.34 -24.63
C CYS A 275 12.90 7.70 -25.92
N GLU A 276 13.50 8.51 -26.78
CA GLU A 276 13.92 8.18 -28.14
C GLU A 276 14.97 7.05 -28.18
N GLU A 277 15.89 6.99 -27.21
CA GLU A 277 16.86 5.90 -27.06
C GLU A 277 16.16 4.56 -26.74
N ALA A 278 15.21 4.58 -25.81
CA ALA A 278 14.42 3.41 -25.45
C ALA A 278 13.50 2.96 -26.60
N LYS A 279 12.94 3.91 -27.37
CA LYS A 279 12.20 3.64 -28.60
C LYS A 279 13.11 3.01 -29.66
N LEU A 280 14.36 3.46 -29.80
CA LEU A 280 15.31 2.94 -30.77
C LEU A 280 15.68 1.48 -30.49
N GLU A 281 16.03 1.14 -29.25
CA GLU A 281 16.28 -0.26 -28.86
C GLU A 281 15.06 -1.16 -29.07
N ILE A 282 13.84 -0.64 -28.82
CA ILE A 282 12.59 -1.40 -29.02
C ILE A 282 12.21 -1.51 -30.51
N MET A 283 12.58 -0.53 -31.33
CA MET A 283 12.42 -0.59 -32.78
C MET A 283 13.23 -1.72 -33.43
N GLU A 284 14.35 -2.15 -32.84
CA GLU A 284 15.06 -3.35 -33.30
C GLU A 284 14.16 -4.59 -33.27
N PHE A 285 13.38 -4.78 -32.20
CA PHE A 285 12.43 -5.90 -32.08
C PHE A 285 11.30 -5.81 -33.10
N VAL A 286 10.78 -4.61 -33.35
CA VAL A 286 9.72 -4.38 -34.36
C VAL A 286 10.26 -4.62 -35.77
N ASN A 287 11.45 -4.13 -36.09
CA ASN A 287 12.07 -4.37 -37.40
C ASN A 287 12.44 -5.85 -37.57
N PHE A 288 12.86 -6.56 -36.52
CA PHE A 288 13.07 -8.01 -36.58
C PHE A 288 11.77 -8.76 -36.91
N LEU A 289 10.64 -8.39 -36.27
CA LEU A 289 9.34 -9.02 -36.53
C LEU A 289 8.80 -8.74 -37.93
N LYS A 290 9.16 -7.61 -38.56
CA LYS A 290 8.79 -7.27 -39.95
C LYS A 290 9.75 -7.83 -41.00
N ASN A 291 11.05 -7.68 -40.77
CA ASN A 291 12.13 -7.92 -41.72
C ASN A 291 13.17 -8.92 -41.15
N PRO A 292 12.79 -10.15 -40.77
CA PRO A 292 13.70 -11.09 -40.11
C PRO A 292 14.95 -11.42 -40.95
N LYS A 293 14.80 -11.50 -42.28
CA LYS A 293 15.90 -11.76 -43.23
C LYS A 293 17.11 -10.85 -43.02
N GLN A 294 16.90 -9.55 -42.80
CA GLN A 294 17.96 -8.55 -42.58
C GLN A 294 18.90 -8.93 -41.43
N TYR A 295 18.38 -9.66 -40.43
CA TYR A 295 19.12 -10.12 -39.27
C TYR A 295 19.61 -11.57 -39.45
N GLU A 296 18.82 -12.43 -40.08
CA GLU A 296 19.18 -13.83 -40.41
C GLU A 296 20.39 -13.90 -41.35
N ASP A 297 20.45 -13.03 -42.38
CA ASP A 297 21.57 -12.94 -43.34
C ASP A 297 22.90 -12.59 -42.65
N LEU A 298 22.83 -11.88 -41.51
CA LEU A 298 23.97 -11.51 -40.67
C LEU A 298 24.25 -12.54 -39.54
N GLY A 299 23.46 -13.62 -39.46
CA GLY A 299 23.52 -14.62 -38.38
C GLY A 299 23.08 -14.10 -37.01
N ALA A 300 22.42 -12.93 -36.94
CA ALA A 300 21.96 -12.34 -35.70
C ALA A 300 20.74 -13.09 -35.15
N LYS A 301 20.79 -13.45 -33.87
CA LYS A 301 19.67 -14.12 -33.17
C LYS A 301 18.74 -13.07 -32.56
N ILE A 302 17.44 -13.35 -32.57
CA ILE A 302 16.46 -12.53 -31.84
C ILE A 302 16.80 -12.52 -30.33
N PRO A 303 16.83 -11.34 -29.68
CA PRO A 303 16.84 -11.29 -28.22
C PRO A 303 15.50 -11.82 -27.72
N LYS A 304 15.51 -12.82 -26.83
CA LYS A 304 14.29 -13.53 -26.38
C LYS A 304 13.35 -12.63 -25.58
N GLY A 305 13.89 -11.62 -24.92
CA GLY A 305 13.11 -10.64 -24.20
C GLY A 305 13.87 -9.40 -23.78
N ALA A 306 13.11 -8.38 -23.41
CA ALA A 306 13.60 -7.13 -22.85
C ALA A 306 12.84 -6.76 -21.57
N ILE A 307 13.55 -6.20 -20.59
CA ILE A 307 12.93 -5.63 -19.40
C ILE A 307 12.99 -4.10 -19.43
N LEU A 308 11.84 -3.48 -19.28
CA LEU A 308 11.62 -2.05 -19.19
C LEU A 308 11.66 -1.66 -17.72
N THR A 309 12.71 -0.93 -17.34
CA THR A 309 12.98 -0.49 -15.96
C THR A 309 12.81 1.03 -15.86
N GLY A 310 12.35 1.54 -14.73
CA GLY A 310 12.29 2.99 -14.51
C GLY A 310 11.18 3.40 -13.53
N PRO A 311 11.09 4.69 -13.15
CA PRO A 311 10.06 5.19 -12.24
C PRO A 311 8.62 4.91 -12.72
N PRO A 312 7.61 4.90 -11.83
CA PRO A 312 6.21 4.86 -12.25
C PRO A 312 5.87 6.08 -13.11
N GLY A 313 4.94 5.93 -14.05
CA GLY A 313 4.49 7.04 -14.91
C GLY A 313 5.37 7.38 -16.12
N THR A 314 6.51 6.71 -16.33
CA THR A 314 7.41 6.95 -17.49
C THR A 314 7.00 6.26 -18.79
N GLY A 315 5.78 5.70 -18.86
CA GLY A 315 5.24 5.16 -20.12
C GLY A 315 5.66 3.73 -20.49
N LYS A 316 6.32 2.95 -19.61
CA LYS A 316 6.72 1.55 -19.86
C LYS A 316 5.63 0.70 -20.55
N THR A 317 4.43 0.64 -19.97
CA THR A 317 3.27 -0.11 -20.49
C THR A 317 2.69 0.50 -21.78
N LEU A 318 2.86 1.80 -22.00
CA LEU A 318 2.45 2.48 -23.24
C LEU A 318 3.41 2.13 -24.38
N LEU A 319 4.71 2.13 -24.11
CA LEU A 319 5.75 1.78 -25.08
C LEU A 319 5.64 0.31 -25.51
N ALA A 320 5.42 -0.62 -24.57
CA ALA A 320 5.17 -2.03 -24.91
C ALA A 320 3.92 -2.25 -25.80
N LYS A 321 2.85 -1.45 -25.59
CA LYS A 321 1.67 -1.45 -26.48
C LYS A 321 2.00 -0.86 -27.85
N ALA A 322 2.77 0.22 -27.90
CA ALA A 322 3.23 0.81 -29.16
C ALA A 322 4.10 -0.17 -29.97
N THR A 323 4.96 -0.97 -29.33
CA THR A 323 5.72 -2.04 -29.98
C THR A 323 4.82 -3.01 -30.76
N ALA A 324 3.74 -3.48 -30.13
CA ALA A 324 2.81 -4.43 -30.75
C ALA A 324 1.92 -3.78 -31.80
N GLY A 325 1.46 -2.55 -31.55
CA GLY A 325 0.75 -1.75 -32.54
C GLY A 325 1.61 -1.51 -33.78
N GLU A 326 2.89 -1.23 -33.64
CA GLU A 326 3.77 -0.93 -34.78
C GLU A 326 4.25 -2.18 -35.52
N ALA A 327 4.41 -3.31 -34.82
CA ALA A 327 4.65 -4.61 -35.44
C ALA A 327 3.39 -5.25 -36.08
N ASN A 328 2.18 -4.74 -35.78
CA ASN A 328 0.90 -5.35 -36.14
C ASN A 328 0.78 -6.83 -35.72
N VAL A 329 1.28 -7.18 -34.53
CA VAL A 329 1.22 -8.55 -33.97
C VAL A 329 0.31 -8.62 -32.74
N PRO A 330 -0.30 -9.77 -32.41
CA PRO A 330 -1.10 -9.93 -31.20
C PRO A 330 -0.32 -9.56 -29.93
N PHE A 331 -0.97 -8.81 -29.04
CA PHE A 331 -0.42 -8.42 -27.74
C PHE A 331 -1.10 -9.19 -26.62
N ILE A 332 -0.32 -10.00 -25.90
CA ILE A 332 -0.79 -10.75 -24.74
C ILE A 332 -0.29 -10.02 -23.50
N THR A 333 -1.19 -9.64 -22.60
CA THR A 333 -0.83 -8.90 -21.38
C THR A 333 -1.32 -9.60 -20.12
N VAL A 334 -0.44 -9.64 -19.12
CA VAL A 334 -0.67 -10.12 -17.74
C VAL A 334 0.03 -9.18 -16.76
N ASN A 335 -0.51 -9.06 -15.55
CA ASN A 335 0.19 -8.43 -14.43
C ASN A 335 0.87 -9.52 -13.58
N GLY A 336 2.09 -9.29 -13.09
CA GLY A 336 2.86 -10.24 -12.29
C GLY A 336 2.17 -10.67 -10.99
N SER A 337 1.35 -9.80 -10.40
CA SER A 337 0.52 -10.14 -9.23
C SER A 337 -0.53 -11.21 -9.53
N GLU A 338 -0.95 -11.40 -10.80
CA GLU A 338 -1.90 -12.45 -11.19
C GLU A 338 -1.33 -13.87 -11.05
N PHE A 339 -0.01 -14.06 -10.89
CA PHE A 339 0.54 -15.40 -10.67
C PHE A 339 0.58 -15.82 -9.20
N LEU A 340 0.45 -14.88 -8.26
CA LEU A 340 0.52 -15.16 -6.83
C LEU A 340 -0.87 -15.52 -6.29
N GLU A 341 -1.05 -16.78 -5.87
CA GLU A 341 -2.29 -17.24 -5.24
C GLU A 341 -2.06 -18.01 -3.94
N MET A 342 -3.10 -18.13 -3.12
CA MET A 342 -3.07 -18.89 -1.85
C MET A 342 -2.87 -20.40 -2.05
N PHE A 343 -3.03 -20.90 -3.27
CA PHE A 343 -2.93 -22.32 -3.60
C PHE A 343 -1.58 -22.63 -4.25
N VAL A 344 -0.76 -23.41 -3.54
CA VAL A 344 0.55 -23.87 -4.03
C VAL A 344 0.37 -24.62 -5.36
N GLY A 345 1.11 -24.21 -6.39
CA GLY A 345 1.11 -24.85 -7.70
C GLY A 345 0.16 -24.23 -8.73
N VAL A 346 -0.69 -23.27 -8.35
CA VAL A 346 -1.50 -22.50 -9.32
C VAL A 346 -0.63 -21.54 -10.15
N GLY A 347 0.26 -20.77 -9.52
CA GLY A 347 1.18 -19.86 -10.21
C GLY A 347 2.01 -20.56 -11.32
N PRO A 348 2.69 -21.69 -11.06
CA PRO A 348 3.41 -22.42 -12.09
C PRO A 348 2.50 -22.98 -13.21
N ALA A 349 1.27 -23.40 -12.89
CA ALA A 349 0.33 -23.85 -13.93
C ALA A 349 -0.05 -22.70 -14.86
N ARG A 350 -0.41 -21.54 -14.29
CA ARG A 350 -0.75 -20.30 -15.00
C ARG A 350 0.40 -19.81 -15.89
N VAL A 351 1.64 -19.93 -15.44
CA VAL A 351 2.83 -19.63 -16.26
C VAL A 351 2.92 -20.55 -17.49
N ARG A 352 2.75 -21.87 -17.34
CA ARG A 352 2.80 -22.81 -18.49
C ARG A 352 1.71 -22.52 -19.52
N ASP A 353 0.49 -22.29 -19.05
CA ASP A 353 -0.66 -21.99 -19.90
C ASP A 353 -0.47 -20.66 -20.64
N LEU A 354 0.18 -19.67 -20.03
CA LEU A 354 0.49 -18.39 -20.66
C LEU A 354 1.46 -18.57 -21.83
N PHE A 355 2.51 -19.36 -21.62
CA PHE A 355 3.46 -19.68 -22.68
C PHE A 355 2.88 -20.63 -23.74
N ALA A 356 1.92 -21.50 -23.38
CA ALA A 356 1.14 -22.25 -24.36
C ALA A 356 0.24 -21.34 -25.21
N LEU A 357 -0.35 -20.29 -24.62
CA LEU A 357 -1.15 -19.28 -25.32
C LEU A 357 -0.29 -18.40 -26.23
N ALA A 358 0.90 -17.97 -25.78
CA ALA A 358 1.86 -17.23 -26.62
C ALA A 358 2.32 -18.06 -27.81
N ARG A 359 2.74 -19.31 -27.60
CA ARG A 359 3.12 -20.25 -28.68
C ARG A 359 2.01 -20.45 -29.72
N LYS A 360 0.73 -20.43 -29.33
CA LYS A 360 -0.42 -20.55 -30.24
C LYS A 360 -0.71 -19.31 -31.08
N ASN A 361 -0.24 -18.12 -30.69
CA ASN A 361 -0.48 -16.86 -31.41
C ASN A 361 0.80 -16.29 -32.04
N ALA A 362 1.90 -17.06 -32.12
CA ALA A 362 3.16 -16.60 -32.70
C ALA A 362 3.02 -16.26 -34.20
N PRO A 363 3.62 -15.15 -34.70
CA PRO A 363 4.44 -14.19 -33.96
C PRO A 363 3.59 -13.27 -33.06
N CYS A 364 4.01 -13.09 -31.80
CA CYS A 364 3.30 -12.25 -30.83
C CYS A 364 4.24 -11.62 -29.80
N ILE A 365 3.77 -10.56 -29.15
CA ILE A 365 4.44 -9.95 -28.00
C ILE A 365 3.72 -10.33 -26.71
N LEU A 366 4.46 -10.87 -25.76
CA LEU A 366 3.99 -11.17 -24.42
C LEU A 366 4.50 -10.09 -23.45
N PHE A 367 3.62 -9.35 -22.80
CA PHE A 367 3.96 -8.31 -21.82
C PHE A 367 3.55 -8.70 -20.40
N ILE A 368 4.54 -8.74 -19.50
CA ILE A 368 4.37 -8.98 -18.06
C ILE A 368 4.60 -7.65 -17.32
N ASP A 369 3.54 -6.98 -16.89
CA ASP A 369 3.67 -5.78 -16.04
C ASP A 369 3.95 -6.18 -14.59
N GLU A 370 4.56 -5.29 -13.80
CA GLU A 370 4.90 -5.52 -12.38
C GLU A 370 5.61 -6.87 -12.13
N ILE A 371 6.60 -7.21 -12.95
CA ILE A 371 7.30 -8.51 -12.88
C ILE A 371 7.98 -8.74 -11.52
N ASP A 372 8.28 -7.69 -10.75
CA ASP A 372 8.82 -7.77 -9.39
C ASP A 372 7.89 -8.47 -8.38
N ALA A 373 6.61 -8.65 -8.70
CA ALA A 373 5.71 -9.52 -7.92
C ALA A 373 6.13 -11.00 -7.95
N VAL A 374 6.66 -11.51 -9.07
CA VAL A 374 7.12 -12.92 -9.19
C VAL A 374 8.65 -13.00 -9.17
N GLY A 375 9.31 -12.05 -9.83
CA GLY A 375 10.74 -12.02 -10.07
C GLY A 375 11.61 -11.63 -8.88
N ARG A 376 11.05 -11.53 -7.67
CA ARG A 376 11.81 -11.10 -6.49
C ARG A 376 12.94 -12.08 -6.16
N LYS A 377 14.09 -11.53 -5.77
CA LYS A 377 15.27 -12.29 -5.32
C LYS A 377 14.91 -13.26 -4.19
N ARG A 378 15.28 -14.52 -4.37
CA ARG A 378 15.05 -15.66 -3.47
C ARG A 378 15.52 -15.35 -2.06
N GLY A 379 14.66 -15.65 -1.08
CA GLY A 379 14.95 -15.42 0.33
C GLY A 379 15.79 -16.56 0.91
N ARG A 380 16.65 -16.27 1.90
CA ARG A 380 17.20 -17.32 2.76
C ARG A 380 16.13 -17.79 3.77
N GLY A 381 15.14 -18.51 3.25
CA GLY A 381 14.23 -19.41 3.99
C GLY A 381 13.50 -18.82 5.19
N ASN A 382 12.58 -17.87 5.00
CA ASN A 382 11.69 -17.41 6.07
C ASN A 382 10.22 -17.32 5.62
N PHE A 383 9.36 -18.11 6.27
CA PHE A 383 7.90 -18.19 6.12
C PHE A 383 7.36 -18.65 4.75
N GLY A 384 6.36 -19.53 4.79
CA GLY A 384 5.91 -20.36 3.65
C GLY A 384 5.36 -19.63 2.41
N GLY A 385 5.16 -18.31 2.45
CA GLY A 385 4.78 -17.52 1.26
C GLY A 385 5.89 -17.43 0.20
N GLN A 386 7.17 -17.50 0.61
CA GLN A 386 8.31 -17.43 -0.33
C GLN A 386 8.36 -18.64 -1.28
N SER A 387 7.88 -19.81 -0.84
CA SER A 387 7.99 -21.05 -1.63
C SER A 387 7.10 -21.07 -2.88
N GLU A 388 5.92 -20.44 -2.84
CA GLU A 388 5.05 -20.36 -4.02
C GLU A 388 5.68 -19.44 -5.09
N GLN A 389 6.07 -18.22 -4.68
CA GLN A 389 6.76 -17.25 -5.53
C GLN A 389 8.01 -17.84 -6.19
N GLU A 390 8.86 -18.54 -5.44
CA GLU A 390 10.07 -19.17 -5.96
C GLU A 390 9.77 -20.31 -6.96
N ASN A 391 8.72 -21.10 -6.74
CA ASN A 391 8.29 -22.14 -7.68
C ASN A 391 7.75 -21.53 -8.98
N THR A 392 6.96 -20.47 -8.88
CA THR A 392 6.40 -19.72 -10.02
C THR A 392 7.52 -19.04 -10.82
N LEU A 393 8.49 -18.44 -10.15
CA LEU A 393 9.70 -17.89 -10.76
C LEU A 393 10.51 -18.96 -11.49
N ASN A 394 10.79 -20.10 -10.85
CA ASN A 394 11.52 -21.19 -11.51
C ASN A 394 10.79 -21.72 -12.76
N GLN A 395 9.46 -21.80 -12.75
CA GLN A 395 8.67 -22.19 -13.92
C GLN A 395 8.75 -21.15 -15.05
N LEU A 396 8.76 -19.86 -14.73
CA LEU A 396 8.98 -18.78 -15.70
C LEU A 396 10.36 -18.91 -16.37
N LEU A 397 11.40 -19.16 -15.58
CA LEU A 397 12.76 -19.38 -16.11
C LEU A 397 12.83 -20.60 -17.05
N VAL A 398 12.14 -21.70 -16.70
CA VAL A 398 12.10 -22.93 -17.54
C VAL A 398 11.39 -22.69 -18.86
N GLU A 399 10.26 -21.97 -18.89
CA GLU A 399 9.58 -21.67 -20.16
C GLU A 399 10.38 -20.68 -21.03
N MET A 400 11.06 -19.68 -20.43
CA MET A 400 11.95 -18.76 -21.16
C MET A 400 13.14 -19.48 -21.81
N ASP A 401 13.81 -20.36 -21.05
CA ASP A 401 14.90 -21.18 -21.57
C ASP A 401 14.40 -22.15 -22.66
N GLY A 402 13.20 -22.73 -22.46
CA GLY A 402 12.54 -23.69 -23.34
C GLY A 402 12.04 -23.16 -24.69
N PHE A 403 12.14 -21.86 -24.97
CA PHE A 403 11.92 -21.33 -26.31
C PHE A 403 13.03 -21.76 -27.27
N ASN A 404 12.66 -22.51 -28.30
CA ASN A 404 13.48 -22.66 -29.50
C ASN A 404 13.62 -21.29 -30.20
N THR A 405 14.79 -21.00 -30.77
CA THR A 405 15.04 -19.74 -31.50
C THR A 405 14.19 -19.57 -32.77
N THR A 406 13.42 -20.59 -33.15
CA THR A 406 12.52 -20.59 -34.32
C THR A 406 11.09 -20.14 -34.02
N THR A 407 10.71 -20.01 -32.74
CA THR A 407 9.40 -19.49 -32.34
C THR A 407 9.49 -17.99 -32.09
N ASN A 408 8.98 -17.19 -33.03
CA ASN A 408 9.06 -15.72 -33.06
C ASN A 408 8.17 -15.05 -31.98
N VAL A 409 8.46 -15.29 -30.70
CA VAL A 409 7.77 -14.72 -29.55
C VAL A 409 8.73 -13.83 -28.79
N VAL A 410 8.36 -12.56 -28.60
CA VAL A 410 9.16 -11.58 -27.84
C VAL A 410 8.53 -11.38 -26.47
N ILE A 411 9.31 -11.53 -25.41
CA ILE A 411 8.87 -11.34 -24.03
C ILE A 411 9.31 -9.96 -23.53
N LEU A 412 8.35 -9.07 -23.29
CA LEU A 412 8.58 -7.77 -22.67
C LEU A 412 8.14 -7.82 -21.20
N ALA A 413 8.89 -7.19 -20.30
CA ALA A 413 8.53 -7.09 -18.89
C ALA A 413 8.64 -5.65 -18.37
N GLY A 414 7.76 -5.23 -17.48
CA GLY A 414 7.80 -3.93 -16.81
C GLY A 414 8.13 -4.05 -15.33
N THR A 415 9.04 -3.21 -14.82
CA THR A 415 9.22 -3.05 -13.36
C THR A 415 9.54 -1.60 -12.97
N ASN A 416 9.16 -1.26 -11.73
CA ASN A 416 9.60 -0.03 -11.06
C ASN A 416 10.85 -0.25 -10.18
N ARG A 417 11.24 -1.50 -9.93
CA ARG A 417 12.22 -1.91 -8.92
C ARG A 417 13.18 -2.99 -9.43
N PRO A 418 14.16 -2.64 -10.30
CA PRO A 418 15.16 -3.60 -10.77
C PRO A 418 16.07 -4.12 -9.64
N ASP A 419 16.18 -3.39 -8.53
CA ASP A 419 16.99 -3.70 -7.34
C ASP A 419 16.58 -5.01 -6.63
N ILE A 420 15.29 -5.35 -6.63
CA ILE A 420 14.77 -6.53 -5.94
C ILE A 420 14.64 -7.76 -6.83
N LEU A 421 14.96 -7.67 -8.13
CA LEU A 421 14.81 -8.80 -9.05
C LEU A 421 15.89 -9.87 -8.84
N ASP A 422 15.55 -11.12 -9.11
CA ASP A 422 16.50 -12.24 -9.17
C ASP A 422 17.45 -12.04 -10.36
N PRO A 423 18.77 -11.94 -10.16
CA PRO A 423 19.75 -11.88 -11.24
C PRO A 423 19.67 -13.04 -12.24
N ALA A 424 18.98 -14.15 -11.90
CA ALA A 424 18.68 -15.23 -12.83
C ALA A 424 17.78 -14.81 -14.00
N LEU A 425 16.86 -13.85 -13.82
CA LEU A 425 16.01 -13.33 -14.90
C LEU A 425 16.81 -12.51 -15.92
N MET A 426 17.81 -11.78 -15.43
CA MET A 426 18.66 -10.85 -16.18
C MET A 426 19.83 -11.54 -16.92
N ARG A 427 19.78 -12.87 -17.09
CA ARG A 427 20.85 -13.62 -17.76
C ARG A 427 20.60 -13.71 -19.27
N PRO A 428 21.66 -13.71 -20.10
CA PRO A 428 21.53 -14.02 -21.52
C PRO A 428 20.78 -15.33 -21.77
N GLY A 429 19.90 -15.33 -22.77
CA GLY A 429 18.89 -16.35 -23.05
C GLY A 429 17.51 -16.07 -22.45
N ARG A 430 17.33 -14.96 -21.71
CA ARG A 430 16.08 -14.62 -20.99
C ARG A 430 15.67 -13.17 -21.24
N PHE A 431 15.92 -12.26 -20.31
CA PHE A 431 15.86 -10.81 -20.58
C PHE A 431 17.26 -10.34 -21.02
N ASP A 432 17.49 -10.43 -22.33
CA ASP A 432 18.76 -10.10 -22.98
C ASP A 432 19.03 -8.60 -23.03
N ARG A 433 17.97 -7.79 -23.09
CA ARG A 433 18.02 -6.32 -23.07
C ARG A 433 17.45 -5.78 -21.76
N GLN A 434 18.16 -4.85 -21.15
CA GLN A 434 17.65 -4.03 -20.04
C GLN A 434 17.56 -2.58 -20.51
N ILE A 435 16.34 -2.10 -20.67
CA ILE A 435 16.05 -0.76 -21.18
C ILE A 435 15.61 0.10 -20.00
N TYR A 436 16.31 1.20 -19.75
CA TYR A 436 15.96 2.16 -18.70
C TYR A 436 15.16 3.31 -19.30
N ILE A 437 13.97 3.56 -18.75
CA ILE A 437 13.05 4.62 -19.15
C ILE A 437 12.88 5.57 -17.98
N GLY A 438 13.76 6.57 -17.93
CA GLY A 438 13.79 7.59 -16.90
C GLY A 438 12.62 8.59 -17.00
N PRO A 439 12.55 9.56 -16.07
CA PRO A 439 11.73 10.75 -16.24
C PRO A 439 12.19 11.54 -17.48
N PRO A 440 11.26 12.17 -18.24
CA PRO A 440 11.59 12.90 -19.45
C PRO A 440 12.28 14.25 -19.18
N ASP A 441 13.32 14.54 -19.96
CA ASP A 441 14.01 15.82 -20.00
C ASP A 441 13.12 16.94 -20.60
N ILE A 442 13.56 18.20 -20.53
CA ILE A 442 12.78 19.36 -21.00
C ILE A 442 12.29 19.24 -22.46
N LYS A 443 13.11 18.65 -23.35
CA LYS A 443 12.76 18.37 -24.75
C LYS A 443 11.66 17.30 -24.84
N GLY A 444 11.88 16.16 -24.17
CA GLY A 444 10.91 15.07 -24.10
C GLY A 444 9.57 15.49 -23.51
N ARG A 445 9.59 16.32 -22.46
CA ARG A 445 8.35 16.91 -21.92
C ARG A 445 7.62 17.76 -22.96
N ALA A 446 8.32 18.58 -23.73
CA ALA A 446 7.69 19.35 -24.79
C ALA A 446 7.06 18.43 -25.86
N SER A 447 7.74 17.35 -26.27
CA SER A 447 7.17 16.36 -27.19
C SER A 447 5.96 15.61 -26.60
N ILE A 448 6.01 15.21 -25.33
CA ILE A 448 4.88 14.59 -24.61
C ILE A 448 3.69 15.55 -24.52
N PHE A 449 3.94 16.85 -24.23
CA PHE A 449 2.90 17.87 -24.32
C PHE A 449 2.32 17.97 -25.74
N LYS A 450 3.12 17.96 -26.82
CA LYS A 450 2.60 17.96 -28.20
C LYS A 450 1.65 16.78 -28.45
N VAL A 451 1.96 15.58 -27.96
CA VAL A 451 1.09 14.39 -28.06
C VAL A 451 -0.24 14.61 -27.31
N HIS A 452 -0.20 15.04 -26.05
CA HIS A 452 -1.43 15.20 -25.23
C HIS A 452 -2.24 16.47 -25.55
N LEU A 453 -1.63 17.51 -26.13
CA LEU A 453 -2.31 18.69 -26.65
C LEU A 453 -3.00 18.41 -28.00
N ARG A 454 -2.62 17.36 -28.74
CA ARG A 454 -3.23 17.00 -30.04
C ARG A 454 -4.76 16.86 -29.99
N PRO A 455 -5.37 16.05 -29.09
CA PRO A 455 -6.84 15.92 -28.99
C PRO A 455 -7.56 17.12 -28.36
N LEU A 456 -6.84 18.06 -27.72
CA LEU A 456 -7.47 19.14 -26.97
C LEU A 456 -7.89 20.33 -27.86
N LYS A 457 -9.07 20.89 -27.55
CA LYS A 457 -9.60 22.14 -28.12
C LYS A 457 -9.03 23.34 -27.35
N LEU A 458 -7.92 23.86 -27.83
CA LEU A 458 -7.29 25.07 -27.30
C LEU A 458 -7.93 26.34 -27.89
N ASP A 459 -7.66 27.48 -27.25
CA ASP A 459 -7.99 28.80 -27.79
C ASP A 459 -7.23 29.05 -29.11
N THR A 460 -7.84 29.77 -30.06
CA THR A 460 -7.31 30.03 -31.41
C THR A 460 -6.03 30.86 -31.40
N VAL A 461 -5.81 31.63 -30.33
CA VAL A 461 -4.59 32.43 -30.10
C VAL A 461 -3.39 31.55 -29.73
N LEU A 462 -3.61 30.33 -29.22
CA LEU A 462 -2.56 29.48 -28.67
C LEU A 462 -2.04 28.48 -29.71
N ASN A 463 -0.82 28.70 -30.22
CA ASN A 463 -0.09 27.70 -31.00
C ASN A 463 0.33 26.52 -30.09
N LYS A 464 0.00 25.28 -30.50
CA LYS A 464 0.29 24.04 -29.76
C LYS A 464 1.77 23.85 -29.47
N ASP A 465 2.67 24.16 -30.41
CA ASP A 465 4.10 23.94 -30.24
C ASP A 465 4.73 24.92 -29.23
N ASN A 466 4.39 26.20 -29.36
CA ASN A 466 4.86 27.23 -28.42
C ASN A 466 4.28 27.01 -27.01
N LEU A 467 3.02 26.57 -26.91
CA LEU A 467 2.42 26.20 -25.63
C LEU A 467 3.12 24.96 -25.03
N ALA A 468 3.42 23.93 -25.82
CA ALA A 468 4.12 22.73 -25.35
C ALA A 468 5.49 23.06 -24.75
N ARG A 469 6.29 23.89 -25.43
CA ARG A 469 7.60 24.37 -24.93
C ARG A 469 7.45 25.15 -23.62
N LYS A 470 6.50 26.09 -23.56
CA LYS A 470 6.22 26.90 -22.36
C LYS A 470 5.71 26.08 -21.17
N LEU A 471 4.92 25.04 -21.41
CA LEU A 471 4.47 24.14 -20.34
C LEU A 471 5.62 23.23 -19.86
N ALA A 472 6.45 22.72 -20.76
CA ALA A 472 7.63 21.90 -20.41
C ALA A 472 8.64 22.65 -19.53
N SER A 473 8.79 23.96 -19.71
CA SER A 473 9.61 24.83 -18.85
C SER A 473 8.93 25.24 -17.53
N LEU A 474 7.63 24.95 -17.33
CA LEU A 474 6.92 25.20 -16.06
C LEU A 474 6.73 23.91 -15.23
N THR A 475 6.99 22.74 -15.79
CA THR A 475 6.81 21.43 -15.13
C THR A 475 8.13 20.61 -15.06
N PRO A 476 9.20 21.12 -14.42
CA PRO A 476 10.45 20.40 -14.29
C PRO A 476 10.27 19.12 -13.45
N GLY A 477 10.98 18.05 -13.82
CA GLY A 477 10.93 16.75 -13.13
C GLY A 477 9.59 15.99 -13.20
N PHE A 478 8.61 16.43 -14.00
CA PHE A 478 7.33 15.72 -14.18
C PHE A 478 7.50 14.44 -15.00
N SER A 479 6.79 13.36 -14.63
CA SER A 479 6.69 12.17 -15.47
C SER A 479 5.72 12.37 -16.64
N GLY A 480 5.78 11.49 -17.65
CA GLY A 480 4.83 11.51 -18.76
C GLY A 480 3.37 11.36 -18.32
N ALA A 481 3.11 10.56 -17.27
CA ALA A 481 1.78 10.43 -16.67
C ALA A 481 1.32 11.72 -15.97
N ASP A 482 2.22 12.46 -15.33
CA ASP A 482 1.89 13.76 -14.71
C ASP A 482 1.52 14.80 -15.76
N ILE A 483 2.23 14.82 -16.90
CA ILE A 483 1.94 15.69 -18.05
C ILE A 483 0.57 15.37 -18.67
N ALA A 484 0.27 14.08 -18.86
CA ALA A 484 -1.05 13.63 -19.30
C ALA A 484 -2.15 14.09 -18.33
N ASN A 485 -1.89 14.02 -17.02
CA ASN A 485 -2.81 14.47 -15.98
C ASN A 485 -3.00 16.00 -15.98
N VAL A 486 -1.94 16.80 -16.14
CA VAL A 486 -2.03 18.27 -16.31
C VAL A 486 -2.90 18.63 -17.50
N CYS A 487 -2.71 17.97 -18.65
CA CYS A 487 -3.51 18.22 -19.85
C CYS A 487 -5.00 17.91 -19.63
N ASN A 488 -5.30 16.83 -18.92
CA ASN A 488 -6.67 16.43 -18.57
C ASN A 488 -7.31 17.38 -17.53
N GLU A 489 -6.61 17.71 -16.45
CA GLU A 489 -7.10 18.66 -15.44
C GLU A 489 -7.33 20.06 -16.03
N ALA A 490 -6.49 20.53 -16.96
CA ALA A 490 -6.71 21.80 -17.65
C ALA A 490 -8.03 21.81 -18.44
N ALA A 491 -8.38 20.69 -19.09
CA ALA A 491 -9.67 20.53 -19.75
C ALA A 491 -10.84 20.49 -18.74
N LEU A 492 -10.69 19.80 -17.61
CA LEU A 492 -11.69 19.75 -16.53
C LEU A 492 -11.86 21.11 -15.82
N ILE A 493 -10.83 21.94 -15.75
CA ILE A 493 -10.91 23.32 -15.26
C ILE A 493 -11.67 24.19 -16.25
N ALA A 494 -11.34 24.13 -17.55
CA ALA A 494 -12.05 24.84 -18.60
C ALA A 494 -13.56 24.51 -18.62
N ALA A 495 -13.89 23.21 -18.53
CA ALA A 495 -15.26 22.72 -18.49
C ALA A 495 -16.02 23.18 -17.23
N ARG A 496 -15.36 23.22 -16.05
CA ARG A 496 -15.95 23.77 -14.81
C ARG A 496 -16.29 25.25 -14.90
N HIS A 497 -15.55 26.00 -15.70
CA HIS A 497 -15.81 27.42 -15.98
C HIS A 497 -16.73 27.64 -17.18
N LEU A 498 -17.30 26.59 -17.79
CA LEU A 498 -18.10 26.65 -19.01
C LEU A 498 -17.39 27.41 -20.16
N SER A 499 -16.07 27.26 -20.24
CA SER A 499 -15.23 27.90 -21.26
C SER A 499 -15.26 27.10 -22.56
N ASP A 500 -15.50 27.77 -23.69
CA ASP A 500 -15.58 27.14 -25.02
C ASP A 500 -14.27 26.50 -25.49
N ALA A 501 -13.14 26.95 -24.94
CA ALA A 501 -11.80 26.48 -25.26
C ALA A 501 -10.87 26.52 -24.03
N ILE A 502 -9.76 25.78 -24.09
CA ILE A 502 -8.75 25.75 -23.01
C ILE A 502 -7.73 26.88 -23.24
N ASN A 503 -7.59 27.75 -22.23
CA ASN A 503 -6.64 28.87 -22.21
C ASN A 503 -5.43 28.54 -21.32
N GLN A 504 -4.30 29.25 -21.47
CA GLN A 504 -3.05 29.08 -20.72
C GLN A 504 -3.29 29.08 -19.19
N LYS A 505 -4.15 29.96 -18.70
CA LYS A 505 -4.51 30.05 -17.27
C LYS A 505 -5.11 28.75 -16.70
N HIS A 506 -5.78 27.94 -17.52
CA HIS A 506 -6.30 26.65 -17.10
C HIS A 506 -5.17 25.60 -16.92
N PHE A 507 -4.10 25.69 -17.72
CA PHE A 507 -2.91 24.86 -17.54
C PHE A 507 -2.10 25.26 -16.31
N GLU A 508 -1.92 26.56 -16.05
CA GLU A 508 -1.26 27.06 -14.83
C GLU A 508 -1.98 26.55 -13.56
N GLN A 509 -3.31 26.67 -13.54
CA GLN A 509 -4.12 26.13 -12.45
C GLN A 509 -4.07 24.59 -12.36
N ALA A 510 -3.93 23.88 -13.49
CA ALA A 510 -3.74 22.43 -13.50
C ALA A 510 -2.38 22.02 -12.93
N ILE A 511 -1.30 22.75 -13.25
CA ILE A 511 0.03 22.53 -12.68
C ILE A 511 -0.01 22.76 -11.16
N GLU A 512 -0.56 23.90 -10.69
CA GLU A 512 -0.75 24.17 -9.25
C GLU A 512 -1.59 23.09 -8.55
N ARG A 513 -2.63 22.57 -9.22
CA ARG A 513 -3.53 21.52 -8.74
C ARG A 513 -2.82 20.17 -8.58
N VAL A 514 -1.88 19.85 -9.47
CA VAL A 514 -1.08 18.61 -9.43
C VAL A 514 0.02 18.70 -8.37
N ILE A 515 0.72 19.84 -8.27
CA ILE A 515 1.84 20.02 -7.31
C ILE A 515 1.34 20.25 -5.88
N GLY A 516 0.48 21.26 -5.68
CA GLY A 516 0.00 21.68 -4.35
C GLY A 516 -1.25 20.93 -3.87
N GLY A 517 -1.95 20.22 -4.76
CA GLY A 517 -3.18 19.49 -4.44
C GLY A 517 -4.45 20.35 -4.48
N LEU A 518 -5.42 20.04 -3.62
CA LEU A 518 -6.71 20.73 -3.62
C LEU A 518 -6.64 22.06 -2.84
N GLU A 519 -7.18 23.11 -3.46
CA GLU A 519 -7.37 24.44 -2.84
C GLU A 519 -8.53 24.42 -1.85
N LYS A 520 -8.28 24.80 -0.60
CA LYS A 520 -9.31 24.79 0.45
C LYS A 520 -9.91 26.19 0.68
N LYS A 521 -10.67 26.68 -0.29
CA LYS A 521 -11.34 28.00 -0.22
C LYS A 521 -12.26 28.17 1.00
N THR A 522 -12.72 27.09 1.62
CA THR A 522 -13.55 27.11 2.83
C THR A 522 -12.77 27.13 4.14
N GLN A 523 -11.46 26.87 4.13
CA GLN A 523 -10.62 26.89 5.32
C GLN A 523 -10.12 28.31 5.58
N VAL A 524 -10.96 29.13 6.21
CA VAL A 524 -10.63 30.50 6.60
C VAL A 524 -9.68 30.50 7.80
N LEU A 525 -8.52 31.14 7.65
CA LEU A 525 -7.54 31.36 8.72
C LEU A 525 -7.90 32.61 9.53
N GLN A 526 -7.54 32.64 10.82
CA GLN A 526 -7.67 33.85 11.63
C GLN A 526 -6.71 34.95 11.11
N PRO A 527 -7.00 36.25 11.32
CA PRO A 527 -6.13 37.32 10.83
C PRO A 527 -4.67 37.22 11.28
N GLU A 528 -4.41 36.85 12.53
CA GLU A 528 -3.05 36.63 13.06
C GLU A 528 -2.37 35.37 12.48
N GLU A 529 -3.14 34.31 12.20
CA GLU A 529 -2.63 33.11 11.52
C GLU A 529 -2.26 33.45 10.06
N LYS A 530 -3.15 34.15 9.35
CA LYS A 530 -2.93 34.62 7.97
C LYS A 530 -1.72 35.56 7.91
N LYS A 531 -1.55 36.44 8.89
CA LYS A 531 -0.34 37.27 9.07
C LYS A 531 0.90 36.40 9.25
N THR A 532 0.85 35.43 10.15
CA THR A 532 2.00 34.54 10.42
C THR A 532 2.42 33.78 9.15
N VAL A 533 1.46 33.20 8.41
CA VAL A 533 1.69 32.53 7.13
C VAL A 533 2.25 33.50 6.07
N ALA A 534 1.75 34.73 5.99
CA ALA A 534 2.27 35.73 5.04
C ALA A 534 3.75 36.08 5.28
N TYR A 535 4.16 36.27 6.54
CA TYR A 535 5.58 36.50 6.85
C TYR A 535 6.44 35.23 6.67
N HIS A 536 5.89 34.04 6.90
CA HIS A 536 6.55 32.77 6.64
C HIS A 536 6.85 32.57 5.15
N GLU A 537 5.83 32.67 4.29
CA GLU A 537 5.97 32.55 2.83
C GLU A 537 6.85 33.67 2.24
N ALA A 538 6.74 34.91 2.74
CA ALA A 538 7.64 36.00 2.37
C ALA A 538 9.10 35.72 2.76
N GLY A 539 9.34 35.06 3.89
CA GLY A 539 10.68 34.64 4.32
C GLY A 539 11.34 33.67 3.33
N HIS A 540 10.60 32.67 2.86
CA HIS A 540 11.05 31.77 1.80
C HIS A 540 11.29 32.52 0.47
N ALA A 541 10.32 33.34 0.06
CA ALA A 541 10.38 34.07 -1.21
C ALA A 541 11.59 35.02 -1.30
N VAL A 542 11.84 35.82 -0.25
CA VAL A 542 12.96 36.77 -0.20
C VAL A 542 14.30 36.04 -0.05
N ALA A 543 14.37 34.97 0.75
CA ALA A 543 15.58 34.15 0.82
C ALA A 543 15.92 33.53 -0.55
N GLY A 544 14.93 32.97 -1.25
CA GLY A 544 15.10 32.44 -2.60
C GLY A 544 15.50 33.50 -3.64
N TRP A 545 15.04 34.75 -3.48
CA TRP A 545 15.38 35.87 -4.37
C TRP A 545 16.86 36.28 -4.26
N PHE A 546 17.35 36.47 -3.03
CA PHE A 546 18.69 37.02 -2.78
C PHE A 546 19.82 35.99 -2.63
N LEU A 547 19.52 34.68 -2.63
CA LEU A 547 20.53 33.62 -2.75
C LEU A 547 20.86 33.37 -4.24
N GLU A 548 22.10 33.06 -4.57
CA GLU A 548 22.54 32.90 -5.97
C GLU A 548 22.05 31.57 -6.56
N HIS A 549 22.25 30.48 -5.82
CA HIS A 549 22.01 29.14 -6.35
C HIS A 549 20.58 28.64 -6.11
N ALA A 550 19.79 29.34 -5.28
CA ALA A 550 18.39 29.03 -5.04
C ALA A 550 17.55 28.96 -6.33
N ASP A 551 16.55 28.06 -6.32
CA ASP A 551 15.63 27.88 -7.43
C ASP A 551 14.85 29.17 -7.72
N PRO A 552 14.68 29.58 -8.99
CA PRO A 552 13.85 30.72 -9.34
C PRO A 552 12.41 30.57 -8.84
N LEU A 553 11.87 31.64 -8.27
CA LEU A 553 10.52 31.72 -7.74
C LEU A 553 9.52 32.03 -8.86
N LEU A 554 8.49 31.20 -9.02
CA LEU A 554 7.40 31.46 -9.97
C LEU A 554 6.26 32.25 -9.31
N LYS A 555 5.87 31.83 -8.11
CA LYS A 555 4.64 32.29 -7.44
C LYS A 555 4.64 31.98 -5.94
N VAL A 556 4.01 32.84 -5.15
CA VAL A 556 3.81 32.68 -3.70
C VAL A 556 2.33 32.79 -3.40
N SER A 557 1.82 31.95 -2.51
CA SER A 557 0.40 31.89 -2.14
C SER A 557 0.23 31.66 -0.64
N ILE A 558 -0.63 32.45 0.00
CA ILE A 558 -1.08 32.21 1.39
C ILE A 558 -2.44 31.47 1.46
N ILE A 559 -2.92 30.98 0.31
CA ILE A 559 -4.14 30.16 0.22
C ILE A 559 -3.80 28.71 0.60
N PRO A 560 -4.52 28.08 1.55
CA PRO A 560 -4.21 26.72 2.00
C PRO A 560 -4.46 25.68 0.90
N ARG A 561 -3.41 24.92 0.58
CA ARG A 561 -3.43 23.81 -0.40
C ARG A 561 -3.00 22.49 0.27
N GLY A 562 -3.81 21.45 0.08
CA GLY A 562 -3.47 20.10 0.55
C GLY A 562 -3.26 19.98 2.07
N LYS A 563 -2.00 19.87 2.50
CA LYS A 563 -1.59 19.85 3.92
C LYS A 563 -0.97 21.17 4.42
N GLY A 564 -0.57 22.06 3.52
CA GLY A 564 0.05 23.35 3.86
C GLY A 564 -0.97 24.45 4.10
N LEU A 565 -0.55 25.47 4.87
CA LEU A 565 -1.33 26.69 5.10
C LEU A 565 -1.01 27.79 4.08
N GLY A 566 0.24 27.85 3.62
CA GLY A 566 0.69 28.57 2.43
C GLY A 566 1.45 27.63 1.48
N TYR A 567 1.93 28.19 0.37
CA TYR A 567 2.77 27.49 -0.59
C TYR A 567 3.55 28.46 -1.50
N ALA A 568 4.88 28.26 -1.58
CA ALA A 568 5.75 28.87 -2.58
C ALA A 568 6.07 27.87 -3.71
N GLN A 569 5.76 28.26 -4.95
CA GLN A 569 6.10 27.54 -6.18
C GLN A 569 7.47 27.99 -6.69
N TYR A 570 8.43 27.08 -6.62
CA TYR A 570 9.74 27.21 -7.26
C TYR A 570 9.74 26.53 -8.63
N LEU A 571 10.70 26.92 -9.46
CA LEU A 571 11.09 26.20 -10.67
C LEU A 571 12.46 25.53 -10.43
N PRO A 572 12.50 24.26 -10.00
CA PRO A 572 13.73 23.50 -9.85
C PRO A 572 14.64 23.57 -11.08
N LYS A 573 15.94 23.86 -10.86
CA LYS A 573 16.95 23.78 -11.91
C LYS A 573 17.19 22.31 -12.29
N GLU A 574 17.05 21.98 -13.57
CA GLU A 574 17.27 20.62 -14.08
C GLU A 574 18.76 20.35 -14.28
N GLN A 575 19.43 20.00 -13.17
CA GLN A 575 20.84 19.66 -13.12
C GLN A 575 21.06 18.34 -12.37
N TYR A 576 21.94 17.49 -12.89
CA TYR A 576 22.29 16.20 -12.27
C TYR A 576 23.41 16.30 -11.24
N LEU A 577 24.21 17.38 -11.29
CA LEU A 577 25.35 17.63 -10.40
C LEU A 577 25.01 18.78 -9.46
N TYR A 578 25.04 18.52 -8.15
CA TYR A 578 24.83 19.52 -7.10
C TYR A 578 26.12 19.79 -6.34
N THR A 579 26.49 21.07 -6.20
CA THR A 579 27.63 21.47 -5.36
C THR A 579 27.21 21.71 -3.90
N LYS A 580 28.19 21.82 -3.00
CA LYS A 580 27.96 22.06 -1.57
C LYS A 580 27.28 23.41 -1.32
N GLU A 581 27.66 24.42 -2.09
CA GLU A 581 27.12 25.79 -2.04
C GLU A 581 25.66 25.80 -2.50
N GLN A 582 25.36 25.08 -3.59
CA GLN A 582 24.00 24.95 -4.11
C GLN A 582 23.07 24.26 -3.10
N LEU A 583 23.53 23.19 -2.44
CA LEU A 583 22.74 22.52 -1.40
C LEU A 583 22.59 23.39 -0.14
N LEU A 584 23.61 24.15 0.24
CA LEU A 584 23.55 25.10 1.34
C LEU A 584 22.53 26.23 1.05
N ASP A 585 22.51 26.79 -0.16
CA ASP A 585 21.51 27.78 -0.58
C ASP A 585 20.07 27.21 -0.51
N ARG A 586 19.86 25.97 -0.95
CA ARG A 586 18.57 25.29 -0.82
C ARG A 586 18.15 25.13 0.65
N MET A 587 19.09 24.79 1.53
CA MET A 587 18.84 24.72 2.98
C MET A 587 18.50 26.10 3.55
N CYS A 588 19.23 27.15 3.17
CA CYS A 588 18.97 28.53 3.63
C CYS A 588 17.58 29.02 3.20
N MET A 589 17.21 28.86 1.92
CA MET A 589 15.87 29.19 1.42
C MET A 589 14.77 28.42 2.19
N THR A 590 15.00 27.14 2.48
CA THR A 590 14.04 26.29 3.21
C THR A 590 13.95 26.68 4.70
N LEU A 591 15.00 27.25 5.31
CA LEU A 591 14.92 27.80 6.68
C LEU A 591 14.30 29.21 6.72
N GLY A 592 14.14 29.88 5.58
CA GLY A 592 13.69 31.27 5.45
C GLY A 592 12.36 31.58 6.15
N GLY A 593 11.34 30.71 6.03
CA GLY A 593 10.05 30.91 6.67
C GLY A 593 10.13 30.95 8.20
N ARG A 594 10.84 29.99 8.81
CA ARG A 594 11.04 29.94 10.26
C ARG A 594 11.88 31.10 10.80
N VAL A 595 12.89 31.53 10.04
CA VAL A 595 13.73 32.68 10.38
C VAL A 595 12.91 33.98 10.35
N SER A 596 12.08 34.16 9.33
CA SER A 596 11.17 35.31 9.22
C SER A 596 10.22 35.40 10.42
N GLU A 597 9.57 34.29 10.81
CA GLU A 597 8.73 34.24 12.01
C GLU A 597 9.47 34.73 13.27
N GLN A 598 10.71 34.26 13.47
CA GLN A 598 11.52 34.68 14.62
C GLN A 598 11.88 36.18 14.57
N ILE A 599 12.23 36.73 13.41
CA ILE A 599 12.61 38.15 13.26
C ILE A 599 11.43 39.11 13.50
N PHE A 600 10.22 38.74 13.07
CA PHE A 600 9.05 39.64 13.13
C PHE A 600 8.16 39.42 14.36
N PHE A 601 7.99 38.17 14.83
CA PHE A 601 7.11 37.86 15.96
C PHE A 601 7.86 37.53 17.26
N GLY A 602 9.16 37.22 17.20
CA GLY A 602 9.92 36.72 18.36
C GLY A 602 9.43 35.36 18.88
N ARG A 603 8.58 34.67 18.09
CA ARG A 603 7.96 33.38 18.39
C ARG A 603 8.12 32.49 17.17
N ILE A 604 8.21 31.19 17.40
CA ILE A 604 8.30 30.15 16.37
C ILE A 604 7.03 29.30 16.38
N THR A 605 6.53 28.94 15.21
CA THR A 605 5.36 28.07 15.07
C THR A 605 5.73 26.63 14.75
N THR A 606 4.70 25.76 14.71
CA THR A 606 4.81 24.39 14.19
C THR A 606 4.70 24.33 12.66
N GLY A 607 4.45 25.45 11.97
CA GLY A 607 4.29 25.49 10.50
C GLY A 607 5.53 25.00 9.76
N ALA A 608 6.72 25.36 10.25
CA ALA A 608 8.02 24.99 9.68
C ALA A 608 8.41 23.50 9.83
N GLN A 609 7.50 22.60 10.23
CA GLN A 609 7.82 21.19 10.49
C GLN A 609 8.34 20.48 9.22
N ASP A 610 7.67 20.64 8.09
CA ASP A 610 8.06 19.98 6.84
C ASP A 610 9.37 20.56 6.29
N ASP A 611 9.66 21.83 6.54
CA ASP A 611 10.90 22.49 6.11
C ASP A 611 12.10 22.02 6.92
N LEU A 612 11.95 21.93 8.25
CA LEU A 612 12.94 21.31 9.12
C LEU A 612 13.19 19.85 8.73
N LYS A 613 12.16 19.10 8.32
CA LYS A 613 12.32 17.73 7.81
C LYS A 613 13.15 17.70 6.52
N LYS A 614 12.82 18.53 5.51
CA LYS A 614 13.59 18.63 4.25
C LYS A 614 15.06 19.00 4.49
N VAL A 615 15.29 20.01 5.34
CA VAL A 615 16.63 20.50 5.71
C VAL A 615 17.44 19.40 6.41
N THR A 616 16.82 18.67 7.35
CA THR A 616 17.44 17.55 8.04
C THR A 616 17.80 16.42 7.07
N GLN A 617 16.88 16.03 6.18
CA GLN A 617 17.14 15.01 5.15
C GLN A 617 18.27 15.42 4.20
N SER A 618 18.32 16.69 3.79
CA SER A 618 19.42 17.22 2.97
C SER A 618 20.77 17.17 3.71
N ALA A 619 20.81 17.53 4.99
CA ALA A 619 22.03 17.48 5.80
C ALA A 619 22.55 16.05 5.98
N TYR A 620 21.68 15.07 6.28
CA TYR A 620 22.09 13.66 6.32
C TYR A 620 22.57 13.16 4.96
N ALA A 621 21.90 13.51 3.84
CA ALA A 621 22.37 13.12 2.50
C ALA A 621 23.77 13.67 2.19
N GLN A 622 24.04 14.95 2.50
CA GLN A 622 25.36 15.57 2.32
C GLN A 622 26.46 14.87 3.13
N ILE A 623 26.17 14.52 4.39
CA ILE A 623 27.18 13.97 5.32
C ILE A 623 27.37 12.46 5.15
N VAL A 624 26.29 11.70 4.91
CA VAL A 624 26.28 10.22 4.97
C VAL A 624 26.34 9.57 3.59
N GLN A 625 25.79 10.22 2.55
CA GLN A 625 25.69 9.65 1.20
C GLN A 625 26.63 10.33 0.19
N PHE A 626 26.75 11.65 0.23
CA PHE A 626 27.57 12.41 -0.73
C PHE A 626 29.02 12.65 -0.28
N GLY A 627 29.36 12.42 1.00
CA GLY A 627 30.72 12.61 1.52
C GLY A 627 31.19 14.07 1.54
N MET A 628 30.27 15.04 1.71
CA MET A 628 30.58 16.49 1.67
C MET A 628 31.14 17.06 3.00
N ASN A 629 31.44 16.19 3.98
CA ASN A 629 31.96 16.57 5.28
C ASN A 629 33.37 16.02 5.53
N GLU A 630 34.26 16.90 6.00
CA GLU A 630 35.66 16.62 6.32
C GLU A 630 35.83 15.65 7.50
N LYS A 631 34.98 15.73 8.55
CA LYS A 631 35.15 14.90 9.76
C LYS A 631 34.70 13.45 9.57
N VAL A 632 33.66 13.23 8.77
CA VAL A 632 33.17 11.88 8.40
C VAL A 632 33.99 11.31 7.23
N GLY A 633 34.47 12.18 6.34
CA GLY A 633 35.26 11.83 5.18
C GLY A 633 34.40 11.43 3.97
N GLN A 634 35.08 11.00 2.91
CA GLN A 634 34.48 10.63 1.62
C GLN A 634 33.96 9.19 1.63
N ILE A 635 33.06 8.88 2.58
CA ILE A 635 32.45 7.56 2.75
C ILE A 635 30.95 7.68 2.46
N SER A 636 30.42 6.77 1.65
CA SER A 636 28.98 6.68 1.36
C SER A 636 28.37 5.47 2.07
N PHE A 637 27.37 5.72 2.90
CA PHE A 637 26.47 4.70 3.43
C PHE A 637 25.08 4.83 2.78
N ASP A 638 24.40 3.70 2.58
CA ASP A 638 23.03 3.73 2.06
C ASP A 638 22.07 4.21 3.15
N ILE A 639 21.28 5.25 2.86
CA ILE A 639 20.32 5.83 3.79
C ILE A 639 18.98 5.11 3.58
N PRO A 640 18.40 4.48 4.62
CA PRO A 640 17.13 3.78 4.49
C PRO A 640 16.04 4.76 4.04
N ARG A 641 15.29 4.40 2.99
CA ARG A 641 14.25 5.28 2.44
C ARG A 641 13.03 5.28 3.36
N GLN A 642 12.20 6.32 3.24
CA GLN A 642 11.00 6.45 4.06
C GLN A 642 10.01 5.29 3.77
N GLY A 643 10.01 4.29 4.65
CA GLY A 643 9.23 3.04 4.52
C GLY A 643 10.05 1.77 4.74
N ASP A 644 11.39 1.85 4.64
CA ASP A 644 12.27 0.73 4.92
C ASP A 644 12.47 0.54 6.43
N MET A 645 12.37 -0.71 6.90
CA MET A 645 12.60 -1.03 8.31
C MET A 645 14.10 -1.12 8.59
N VAL A 646 14.63 -0.15 9.32
CA VAL A 646 16.04 -0.12 9.73
C VAL A 646 16.29 -1.19 10.79
N LEU A 647 16.86 -2.33 10.37
CA LEU A 647 17.24 -3.42 11.28
C LEU A 647 18.49 -3.06 12.09
N GLU A 648 19.52 -2.53 11.43
CA GLU A 648 20.76 -2.07 12.05
C GLU A 648 21.40 -0.99 11.15
N LYS A 649 22.12 -0.02 11.73
CA LYS A 649 22.86 1.00 10.98
C LYS A 649 24.19 0.40 10.48
N PRO A 650 24.67 0.68 9.26
CA PRO A 650 25.90 0.09 8.71
C PRO A 650 27.20 0.72 9.29
N TYR A 651 27.12 1.43 10.42
CA TYR A 651 28.22 2.15 11.05
C TYR A 651 28.08 2.16 12.58
N SER A 652 29.20 2.37 13.28
CA SER A 652 29.26 2.36 14.74
C SER A 652 28.47 3.51 15.38
N GLU A 653 28.06 3.34 16.64
CA GLU A 653 27.34 4.39 17.39
C GLU A 653 28.21 5.65 17.62
N ALA A 654 29.53 5.50 17.69
CA ALA A 654 30.44 6.65 17.71
C ALA A 654 30.39 7.45 16.40
N THR A 655 30.29 6.76 15.26
CA THR A 655 30.08 7.38 13.95
C THR A 655 28.68 8.02 13.85
N ALA A 656 27.64 7.35 14.37
CA ALA A 656 26.28 7.89 14.41
C ALA A 656 26.22 9.21 15.19
N ARG A 657 26.86 9.26 16.36
CA ARG A 657 26.98 10.47 17.17
C ARG A 657 27.73 11.58 16.43
N LEU A 658 28.85 11.27 15.77
CA LEU A 658 29.60 12.25 14.97
C LEU A 658 28.73 12.84 13.84
N ILE A 659 27.99 11.98 13.11
CA ILE A 659 27.06 12.43 12.07
C ILE A 659 26.01 13.38 12.67
N ASP A 660 25.40 13.04 13.81
CA ASP A 660 24.35 13.86 14.43
C ASP A 660 24.87 15.20 14.99
N GLU A 661 26.11 15.26 15.45
CA GLU A 661 26.78 16.51 15.86
C GLU A 661 27.06 17.41 14.64
N GLU A 662 27.51 16.82 13.53
CA GLU A 662 27.82 17.53 12.29
C GLU A 662 26.58 17.98 11.51
N VAL A 663 25.50 17.18 11.51
CA VAL A 663 24.19 17.59 10.97
C VAL A 663 23.68 18.83 11.71
N ARG A 664 23.76 18.85 13.04
CA ARG A 664 23.39 20.02 13.84
C ARG A 664 24.25 21.25 13.51
N SER A 665 25.56 21.06 13.38
CA SER A 665 26.49 22.12 12.97
C SER A 665 26.11 22.73 11.61
N LEU A 666 25.91 21.89 10.58
CA LEU A 666 25.56 22.31 9.23
C LEU A 666 24.21 23.06 9.17
N ILE A 667 23.19 22.57 9.90
CA ILE A 667 21.89 23.23 9.97
C ILE A 667 21.99 24.58 10.69
N ASN A 668 22.78 24.68 11.76
CA ASN A 668 23.00 25.95 12.46
C ASN A 668 23.73 26.98 11.57
N ILE A 669 24.75 26.57 10.80
CA ILE A 669 25.43 27.44 9.83
C ILE A 669 24.44 27.95 8.78
N ALA A 670 23.59 27.08 8.22
CA ALA A 670 22.55 27.48 7.29
C ALA A 670 21.52 28.43 7.94
N TYR A 671 21.18 28.20 9.21
CA TYR A 671 20.25 29.03 9.98
C TYR A 671 20.81 30.44 10.24
N GLU A 672 22.04 30.56 10.74
CA GLU A 672 22.71 31.83 11.01
C GLU A 672 22.91 32.65 9.73
N ARG A 673 23.32 32.00 8.63
CA ARG A 673 23.40 32.65 7.32
C ARG A 673 22.06 33.22 6.86
N THR A 674 20.97 32.48 7.06
CA THR A 674 19.61 32.91 6.72
C THR A 674 19.12 34.03 7.64
N LEU A 675 19.44 33.96 8.93
CA LEU A 675 19.14 35.00 9.92
C LEU A 675 19.80 36.33 9.55
N ASN A 676 21.09 36.30 9.18
CA ASN A 676 21.81 37.49 8.73
C ASN A 676 21.20 38.07 7.44
N LEU A 677 20.91 37.23 6.44
CA LEU A 677 20.30 37.65 5.17
C LEU A 677 18.92 38.31 5.37
N LEU A 678 18.02 37.67 6.12
CA LEU A 678 16.67 38.20 6.34
C LEU A 678 16.64 39.36 7.35
N THR A 679 17.68 39.53 8.18
CA THR A 679 17.85 40.73 9.00
C THR A 679 18.31 41.92 8.14
N GLU A 680 19.23 41.71 7.21
CA GLU A 680 19.66 42.75 6.26
C GLU A 680 18.51 43.16 5.33
N LYS A 681 17.77 42.19 4.77
CA LYS A 681 16.64 42.41 3.85
C LYS A 681 15.28 42.53 4.56
N LYS A 682 15.26 42.87 5.86
CA LYS A 682 14.04 42.89 6.68
C LYS A 682 12.92 43.74 6.08
N ALA A 683 13.24 44.94 5.58
CA ALA A 683 12.26 45.83 4.95
C ALA A 683 11.59 45.20 3.70
N GLU A 684 12.33 44.39 2.94
CA GLU A 684 11.81 43.71 1.74
C GLU A 684 10.87 42.56 2.09
N VAL A 685 11.18 41.79 3.14
CA VAL A 685 10.29 40.75 3.68
C VAL A 685 8.97 41.37 4.13
N GLU A 686 9.01 42.53 4.78
CA GLU A 686 7.81 43.23 5.25
C GLU A 686 6.95 43.73 4.09
N LYS A 687 7.52 44.32 3.02
CA LYS A 687 6.78 44.69 1.81
C LYS A 687 6.06 43.49 1.19
N VAL A 688 6.77 42.37 1.00
CA VAL A 688 6.21 41.15 0.39
C VAL A 688 5.10 40.56 1.27
N ALA A 689 5.30 40.49 2.59
CA ALA A 689 4.30 39.99 3.53
C ALA A 689 3.03 40.87 3.55
N LEU A 690 3.17 42.19 3.57
CA LEU A 690 2.04 43.12 3.51
C LEU A 690 1.28 42.99 2.18
N ARG A 691 2.00 42.89 1.05
CA ARG A 691 1.38 42.67 -0.26
C ARG A 691 0.64 41.32 -0.33
N LEU A 692 1.17 40.25 0.27
CA LEU A 692 0.49 38.95 0.36
C LEU A 692 -0.83 39.03 1.16
N LEU A 693 -0.91 39.91 2.17
CA LEU A 693 -2.14 40.12 2.94
C LEU A 693 -3.23 40.85 2.14
N GLU A 694 -2.84 41.77 1.25
CA GLU A 694 -3.76 42.43 0.30
C GLU A 694 -4.17 41.51 -0.86
N LYS A 695 -3.19 40.86 -1.49
CA LYS A 695 -3.34 39.99 -2.66
C LYS A 695 -2.75 38.63 -2.28
N GLU A 696 -3.63 37.66 -2.02
CA GLU A 696 -3.30 36.33 -1.45
C GLU A 696 -2.34 35.47 -2.30
N VAL A 697 -2.03 35.94 -3.51
CA VAL A 697 -1.13 35.35 -4.50
C VAL A 697 -0.26 36.44 -5.11
N LEU A 698 1.05 36.25 -5.11
CA LEU A 698 2.01 37.05 -5.88
C LEU A 698 2.67 36.20 -6.95
N ASP A 699 2.63 36.67 -8.19
CA ASP A 699 3.34 36.08 -9.32
C ASP A 699 4.73 36.74 -9.44
N LYS A 700 5.65 36.14 -10.21
CA LYS A 700 7.02 36.67 -10.41
C LYS A 700 7.05 38.16 -10.83
N SER A 701 6.06 38.65 -11.58
CA SER A 701 5.95 40.06 -11.93
C SER A 701 5.68 40.96 -10.72
N ASP A 702 4.77 40.58 -9.80
CA ASP A 702 4.55 41.37 -8.58
C ASP A 702 5.83 41.41 -7.72
N MET A 703 6.63 40.33 -7.72
CA MET A 703 7.90 40.26 -7.01
C MET A 703 8.97 41.17 -7.64
N LEU A 704 9.04 41.25 -8.97
CA LEU A 704 9.90 42.20 -9.69
C LEU A 704 9.53 43.66 -9.38
N ASP A 705 8.23 43.97 -9.31
CA ASP A 705 7.75 45.32 -8.98
C ASP A 705 8.09 45.74 -7.53
N LEU A 706 8.12 44.78 -6.60
CA LEU A 706 8.44 45.03 -5.18
C LEU A 706 9.93 45.07 -4.87
N LEU A 707 10.70 44.12 -5.42
CA LEU A 707 12.10 43.87 -5.06
C LEU A 707 13.10 44.38 -6.11
N GLY A 708 12.62 44.84 -7.28
CA GLY A 708 13.45 45.08 -8.45
C GLY A 708 13.88 43.78 -9.13
N PRO A 709 14.71 43.86 -10.20
CA PRO A 709 15.27 42.68 -10.85
C PRO A 709 16.14 41.85 -9.88
N ARG A 710 16.09 40.51 -9.99
CA ARG A 710 16.99 39.63 -9.22
C ARG A 710 18.45 39.97 -9.59
N PRO A 711 19.38 40.07 -8.61
CA PRO A 711 20.77 40.44 -8.89
C PRO A 711 21.61 39.33 -9.56
N PHE A 712 21.00 38.20 -9.92
CA PHE A 712 21.63 37.04 -10.54
C PHE A 712 20.92 36.67 -11.84
N ALA A 713 21.66 36.14 -12.82
CA ALA A 713 21.09 35.68 -14.08
C ALA A 713 20.20 34.45 -13.85
N GLU A 714 18.97 34.50 -14.36
CA GLU A 714 18.00 33.41 -14.27
C GLU A 714 17.60 32.92 -15.66
N LYS A 715 17.78 31.62 -15.91
CA LYS A 715 17.15 30.97 -17.06
C LYS A 715 15.65 30.78 -16.78
N SER A 716 14.81 31.20 -17.71
CA SER A 716 13.35 31.23 -17.52
C SER A 716 12.52 30.78 -18.71
N THR A 717 13.04 30.91 -19.94
CA THR A 717 12.35 30.45 -21.17
C THR A 717 12.90 29.10 -21.63
N TYR A 718 12.07 28.31 -22.32
CA TYR A 718 12.47 27.01 -22.88
C TYR A 718 13.70 27.15 -23.78
N GLU A 719 13.70 28.17 -24.64
CA GLU A 719 14.77 28.49 -25.57
C GLU A 719 16.10 28.73 -24.83
N GLU A 720 16.06 29.48 -23.73
CA GLU A 720 17.21 29.79 -22.88
C GLU A 720 17.71 28.59 -22.06
N PHE A 721 16.84 27.63 -21.70
CA PHE A 721 17.28 26.35 -21.14
C PHE A 721 17.98 25.45 -22.18
N VAL A 722 17.58 25.53 -23.44
CA VAL A 722 17.99 24.61 -24.52
C VAL A 722 19.10 25.15 -25.42
N GLU A 723 19.35 26.46 -25.43
CA GLU A 723 20.38 27.12 -26.27
C GLU A 723 21.78 26.48 -26.19
N GLY A 724 22.15 25.95 -25.02
CA GLY A 724 23.46 25.35 -24.78
C GLY A 724 23.63 23.94 -25.33
N THR A 725 22.54 23.28 -25.78
CA THR A 725 22.55 21.89 -26.25
C THR A 725 22.65 21.77 -27.77
N GLY A 726 22.55 22.86 -28.53
CA GLY A 726 22.77 22.88 -29.99
C GLY A 726 21.61 22.39 -30.87
N SER A 727 20.59 21.71 -30.33
CA SER A 727 19.31 21.45 -31.02
C SER A 727 18.12 21.95 -30.20
N LEU A 728 17.12 22.55 -30.85
CA LEU A 728 16.00 23.25 -30.18
C LEU A 728 14.82 22.32 -29.84
N ASP A 729 14.50 21.37 -30.71
CA ASP A 729 13.53 20.30 -30.47
C ASP A 729 14.29 18.96 -30.23
N GLU A 730 13.51 17.88 -30.07
CA GLU A 730 13.99 16.52 -29.86
C GLU A 730 14.28 15.82 -31.20
N ASP A 731 15.48 15.27 -31.36
CA ASP A 731 15.93 14.65 -32.61
C ASP A 731 15.33 13.25 -32.82
N THR A 732 14.11 13.20 -33.35
CA THR A 732 13.38 11.95 -33.70
C THR A 732 13.92 11.22 -34.95
N SER A 733 15.19 11.45 -35.33
CA SER A 733 15.78 10.88 -36.54
C SER A 733 16.17 9.40 -36.36
N LEU A 734 15.79 8.55 -37.32
CA LEU A 734 16.09 7.11 -37.26
C LEU A 734 17.41 6.76 -37.98
N PRO A 735 18.23 5.84 -37.43
CA PRO A 735 19.41 5.28 -38.11
C PRO A 735 19.04 4.60 -39.43
N GLU A 736 20.00 4.52 -40.35
CA GLU A 736 19.76 4.07 -41.74
C GLU A 736 19.10 2.69 -41.86
N GLY A 737 19.56 1.71 -41.07
CA GLY A 737 18.95 0.37 -41.02
C GLY A 737 17.51 0.34 -40.51
N LEU A 738 17.03 1.45 -39.94
CA LEU A 738 15.68 1.67 -39.41
C LEU A 738 14.94 2.82 -40.13
N LYS A 739 15.44 3.36 -41.25
CA LYS A 739 14.70 4.39 -42.02
C LYS A 739 13.53 3.80 -42.82
N ASP A 740 13.72 2.59 -43.36
CA ASP A 740 12.73 1.91 -44.22
C ASP A 740 11.98 0.76 -43.52
N TRP A 741 12.09 0.61 -42.19
CA TRP A 741 11.44 -0.46 -41.39
C TRP A 741 9.92 -0.61 -41.61
N ASN A 742 9.26 0.46 -42.06
CA ASN A 742 7.82 0.54 -42.27
C ASN A 742 7.39 0.34 -43.73
N LYS A 743 8.34 0.19 -44.66
CA LYS A 743 8.05 -0.24 -46.04
C LYS A 743 8.25 -1.74 -46.12
N GLU A 744 7.29 -2.43 -46.72
CA GLU A 744 7.60 -3.75 -47.28
C GLU A 744 8.70 -3.52 -48.32
N ARG A 745 9.87 -4.17 -48.15
CA ARG A 745 10.82 -4.27 -49.26
C ARG A 745 10.06 -4.98 -50.38
N GLU A 746 9.79 -4.29 -51.48
CA GLU A 746 9.35 -4.94 -52.71
C GLU A 746 10.29 -6.13 -52.92
N LYS A 747 9.72 -7.31 -53.17
CA LYS A 747 10.53 -8.49 -53.46
C LYS A 747 11.49 -8.09 -54.58
N GLU A 748 12.79 -8.03 -54.26
CA GLU A 748 13.82 -8.06 -55.29
C GLU A 748 13.41 -9.21 -56.20
N LYS A 749 13.16 -8.87 -57.47
CA LYS A 749 12.72 -9.85 -58.45
C LYS A 749 13.74 -10.97 -58.37
N GLU A 750 13.29 -12.17 -58.02
CA GLU A 750 14.13 -13.36 -58.12
C GLU A 750 14.71 -13.33 -59.53
N GLU A 751 16.03 -13.10 -59.65
CA GLU A 751 16.73 -13.15 -60.95
C GLU A 751 16.29 -14.47 -61.56
N THR A 752 15.52 -14.41 -62.65
CA THR A 752 14.95 -15.62 -63.22
C THR A 752 16.10 -16.54 -63.59
N THR A 753 15.88 -17.86 -63.56
CA THR A 753 16.97 -18.84 -63.76
C THR A 753 17.76 -18.58 -65.05
N ASP A 754 17.12 -17.96 -66.06
CA ASP A 754 17.72 -17.48 -67.30
C ASP A 754 18.78 -16.36 -67.12
N GLU A 755 18.61 -15.43 -66.17
CA GLU A 755 19.58 -14.37 -65.86
C GLU A 755 20.82 -14.93 -65.12
N GLN A 756 20.63 -15.90 -64.22
CA GLN A 756 21.74 -16.59 -63.57
C GLN A 756 22.57 -17.42 -64.57
N VAL A 757 21.90 -18.10 -65.52
CA VAL A 757 22.55 -18.79 -66.64
C VAL A 757 23.28 -17.79 -67.56
N ALA A 758 22.68 -16.63 -67.86
CA ALA A 758 23.33 -15.59 -68.65
C ALA A 758 24.58 -15.02 -67.97
N ARG A 759 24.61 -14.96 -66.63
CA ARG A 759 25.79 -14.56 -65.84
C ARG A 759 26.88 -15.64 -65.86
N GLN A 760 26.54 -16.92 -65.71
CA GLN A 760 27.52 -18.03 -65.80
C GLN A 760 28.16 -18.15 -67.19
N ILE A 761 27.41 -17.85 -68.27
CA ILE A 761 27.94 -17.87 -69.64
C ILE A 761 28.91 -16.69 -69.88
N ARG A 762 28.72 -15.55 -69.20
CA ARG A 762 29.62 -14.39 -69.25
C ARG A 762 30.73 -14.48 -68.18
N GLY A 763 31.57 -15.50 -68.32
CA GLY A 763 32.71 -15.72 -67.41
C GLY A 763 33.64 -14.50 -67.31
N GLY A 764 33.76 -13.95 -66.09
CA GLY A 764 34.70 -12.90 -65.73
C GLY A 764 34.86 -12.87 -64.21
N MET A 765 36.03 -13.27 -63.70
CA MET A 765 36.32 -13.30 -62.27
C MET A 765 36.37 -11.88 -61.68
N PRO A 766 35.76 -11.63 -60.50
CA PRO A 766 36.00 -10.40 -59.75
C PRO A 766 37.24 -10.53 -58.83
N PHE A 767 37.98 -9.43 -58.76
CA PHE A 767 38.89 -9.08 -57.66
C PHE A 767 38.09 -8.65 -56.41
#